data_AF-A0A255D7K3-F1
#
_entry.id   AF-A0A255D7K3-F1
#
_cell.length_a   1.000
_cell.length_b   1.000
_cell.length_c   1.000
_cell.angle_alpha   90.00
_cell.angle_beta   90.00
_cell.angle_gamma   90.00
#
_symmetry.space_group_name_H-M   'P 1'
#
loop_
_entity.id
_entity.type
_entity.pdbx_description
1 polymer ?
#
loop_
_entity_poly.entity_id
_entity_poly.type
_entity_poly.pdbx_seq_one_letter_code
_entity_poly.pdbx_strand_id
1 'polypeptide(L)'
;MSVTDLRAEPATPPSRPRIAQSIRALSPLIIVAWVAITVYVTFFVPWLETVSRDHSVPMAPQDAPSVIAMQHMGSNFKESNSDSFAMLVMEGQQELGDEAHTYYDGLIRALRSDTKHVQHVQDLWSDRLTASGAQSKDGKAVYIQLNLAGNTGTTLGQQSIAAVRSIAERTAAPPGVKVYVTGPAALVSDMQHAGDHSMIKMTGVGAVIILAVLLFVYRSIVTVLGLLLTVGLEVLIARGAVAFLADHNVIGLSTFATSLLVGLAMAAGTDYGIFFFGRYQEARQAGEDVESAYYSTFRSVAPVVLGSGLTIAGAMLCLSATRIPIFQSMGIPSAVGLFVAVAVAVTLVPAILATGGRLGLFDPKHRIKTARWRRIGTAVVRWPVPILITTIAIALVGLLALPGYQTSYNDRLYIPQDLPANVGNAAADRHFTQARMMPEILMIESDHDMRNPADFLILHKLAKAIFKVPGISRVQGITRPEGTPIEHTSIPFLMDMQNAGMQGSISFMKSRMNDLLEQVKLMDKQIALMKRMYELQKQLNDITHKSFLTTVEMSQVIKVLMGSAADFDDFVRPIRNYLYWEPHCYDIPLCWSVRAIFEAIDGISALNDKMKEMLVQFAALDKIMPQLLEQMPKIIAIMEGMRGMMLKMHSTMSGTFGVLDDSNSDTGAMGQAFDAAQDDDSFYLPPEVFQNPDFQRAMTAYLSPDGKSARFIISHKDDPASPAGIASIGQIRTAAEEALKTTPLQGAKISIAGTAATFKDFSDGSKYDLWIAAVGALCLIFIIMLIITRSLIAALVIVGTVALSLGASFGLSVLLWQYILGIKLHWMVLPMSVIVLLAVGSDYNLLLVSRIKEELSAGIHTGIIRAMGGTGKVVTNAGLVFAFTMAAMVTSDLQIIGQVGTTVGLGLLFDTLVVRSFMTPAIAVLLGRWFWWPQRVRPRPASSMLRSQGTRASVRAYMLPREDRDGDTVTAEMPRTTV
;
A
#
# COMPACT_ATOMS: atom_id res chain seq x y z
N MET A 1 -0.57 46.53 -89.12
CA MET A 1 -0.61 47.60 -88.10
C MET A 1 -0.88 46.93 -86.76
N SER A 2 0.07 47.05 -85.83
CA SER A 2 0.25 46.22 -84.61
C SER A 2 -0.85 46.39 -83.57
N VAL A 3 -1.43 45.28 -83.12
CA VAL A 3 -2.27 45.20 -81.91
C VAL A 3 -1.34 44.87 -80.75
N THR A 4 -0.87 45.89 -80.05
CA THR A 4 -0.08 45.78 -78.82
C THR A 4 -0.74 46.62 -77.72
N ASP A 5 -0.81 46.00 -76.54
CA ASP A 5 -1.00 46.60 -75.22
C ASP A 5 -2.33 47.29 -74.87
N LEU A 6 -3.27 46.47 -74.39
CA LEU A 6 -4.12 46.85 -73.26
C LEU A 6 -3.82 45.92 -72.09
N ARG A 7 -2.70 46.21 -71.39
CA ARG A 7 -2.42 45.64 -70.08
C ARG A 7 -3.49 46.13 -69.12
N ALA A 8 -4.23 45.19 -68.54
CA ALA A 8 -5.05 45.44 -67.37
C ALA A 8 -4.16 46.04 -66.27
N GLU A 9 -4.57 47.17 -65.70
CA GLU A 9 -4.00 47.64 -64.44
C GLU A 9 -4.13 46.52 -63.40
N PRO A 10 -3.03 46.08 -62.77
CA PRO A 10 -3.11 45.12 -61.70
C PRO A 10 -3.84 45.78 -60.52
N ALA A 11 -4.89 45.11 -60.03
CA ALA A 11 -5.46 45.41 -58.73
C ALA A 11 -4.31 45.58 -57.72
N THR A 12 -4.34 46.65 -56.93
CA THR A 12 -3.30 46.99 -55.95
C THR A 12 -2.87 45.73 -55.18
N PRO A 13 -1.59 45.33 -55.24
CA PRO A 13 -1.16 44.09 -54.62
C PRO A 13 -1.38 44.22 -53.10
N PRO A 14 -1.99 43.20 -52.46
CA PRO A 14 -2.20 43.23 -51.02
C PRO A 14 -0.87 43.47 -50.31
N SER A 15 -0.88 44.31 -49.26
CA SER A 15 0.32 44.66 -48.51
C SER A 15 1.08 43.40 -48.07
N ARG A 16 2.32 43.28 -48.54
CA ARG A 16 3.20 42.15 -48.25
C ARG A 16 3.69 42.28 -46.81
N PRO A 17 3.44 41.31 -45.91
CA PRO A 17 3.89 41.42 -44.52
C PRO A 17 5.42 41.40 -44.45
N ARG A 18 6.01 42.38 -43.73
CA ARG A 18 7.46 42.58 -43.61
C ARG A 18 8.19 41.35 -43.05
N ILE A 19 7.57 40.62 -42.13
CA ILE A 19 8.11 39.39 -41.54
C ILE A 19 8.23 38.29 -42.62
N ALA A 20 7.18 38.07 -43.41
CA ALA A 20 7.19 37.06 -44.47
C ALA A 20 8.23 37.36 -45.56
N GLN A 21 8.42 38.65 -45.87
CA GLN A 21 9.45 39.10 -46.82
C GLN A 21 10.86 38.80 -46.30
N SER A 22 11.11 39.11 -45.03
CA SER A 22 12.41 38.88 -44.38
C SER A 22 12.75 37.39 -44.34
N ILE A 23 11.78 36.54 -43.94
CA ILE A 23 11.96 35.08 -43.91
C ILE A 23 12.23 34.51 -45.31
N ARG A 24 11.54 35.00 -46.35
CA ARG A 24 11.76 34.55 -47.72
C ARG A 24 13.12 34.97 -48.26
N ALA A 25 13.55 36.20 -47.99
CA ALA A 25 14.85 36.73 -48.41
C ALA A 25 16.01 36.00 -47.72
N LEU A 26 15.90 35.78 -46.41
CA LEU A 26 16.91 35.11 -45.59
C LEU A 26 16.71 33.59 -45.50
N SER A 27 15.85 33.00 -46.33
CA SER A 27 15.49 31.58 -46.25
C SER A 27 16.68 30.61 -46.18
N PRO A 28 17.74 30.70 -47.03
CA PRO A 28 18.90 29.80 -46.89
C PRO A 28 19.67 30.03 -45.59
N LEU A 29 19.78 31.29 -45.12
CA LEU A 29 20.46 31.62 -43.87
C LEU A 29 19.68 31.09 -42.65
N ILE A 30 18.34 31.17 -42.66
CA ILE A 30 17.48 30.62 -41.60
C ILE A 30 17.60 29.09 -41.54
N ILE A 31 17.60 28.41 -42.69
CA ILE A 31 17.78 26.94 -42.74
C ILE A 31 19.15 26.56 -42.18
N VAL A 32 20.22 27.24 -42.63
CA VAL A 32 21.58 26.98 -42.13
C VAL A 32 21.69 27.28 -40.63
N ALA A 33 21.08 28.37 -40.15
CA ALA A 33 21.08 28.71 -38.72
C ALA A 33 20.39 27.63 -37.88
N TRP A 34 19.20 27.16 -38.28
CA TRP A 34 18.52 26.08 -37.55
C TRP A 34 19.27 24.76 -37.63
N VAL A 35 19.83 24.39 -38.79
CA VAL A 35 20.67 23.19 -38.91
C VAL A 35 21.90 23.31 -38.03
N ALA A 36 22.54 24.49 -37.96
CA ALA A 36 23.68 24.74 -37.08
C ALA A 36 23.27 24.63 -35.60
N ILE A 37 22.09 25.13 -35.21
CA ILE A 37 21.53 24.94 -33.86
C ILE A 37 21.29 23.46 -33.59
N THR A 38 20.71 22.70 -34.53
CA THR A 38 20.51 21.25 -34.38
C THR A 38 21.84 20.54 -34.17
N VAL A 39 22.85 20.84 -34.98
CA VAL A 39 24.20 20.28 -34.84
C VAL A 39 24.80 20.64 -33.48
N TYR A 40 24.73 21.90 -33.08
CA TYR A 40 25.23 22.35 -31.78
C TYR A 40 24.56 21.57 -30.64
N VAL A 41 23.23 21.54 -30.62
CA VAL A 41 22.45 20.90 -29.59
C VAL A 41 22.64 19.37 -29.57
N THR A 42 22.88 18.74 -30.72
CA THR A 42 23.09 17.28 -30.80
C THR A 42 24.48 16.85 -30.31
N PHE A 43 25.51 17.67 -30.54
CA PHE A 43 26.91 17.31 -30.23
C PHE A 43 27.46 17.94 -28.94
N PHE A 44 26.92 19.08 -28.51
CA PHE A 44 27.44 19.83 -27.35
C PHE A 44 26.51 19.80 -26.13
N VAL A 45 25.26 19.34 -26.28
CA VAL A 45 24.32 19.18 -25.16
C VAL A 45 24.11 17.68 -24.94
N PRO A 46 24.16 17.17 -23.69
CA PRO A 46 23.87 15.77 -23.43
C PRO A 46 22.45 15.40 -23.89
N TRP A 47 22.26 14.14 -24.26
CA TRP A 47 20.96 13.65 -24.72
C TRP A 47 19.91 13.81 -23.62
N LEU A 48 18.68 14.16 -24.02
CA LEU A 48 17.57 14.41 -23.10
C LEU A 48 17.33 13.23 -22.15
N GLU A 49 17.54 12.00 -22.61
CA GLU A 49 17.43 10.77 -21.82
C GLU A 49 18.44 10.74 -20.67
N THR A 50 19.69 11.12 -20.95
CA THR A 50 20.77 11.16 -19.95
C THR A 50 20.52 12.28 -18.95
N VAL A 51 20.21 13.50 -19.44
CA VAL A 51 19.90 14.64 -18.56
C VAL A 51 18.66 14.36 -17.71
N SER A 52 17.65 13.69 -18.26
CA SER A 52 16.45 13.28 -17.53
C SER A 52 16.80 12.33 -16.40
N ARG A 53 17.69 11.37 -16.64
CA ARG A 53 18.15 10.43 -15.61
C ARG A 53 18.98 11.14 -14.52
N ASP A 54 19.81 12.10 -14.89
CA ASP A 54 20.69 12.81 -13.97
C ASP A 54 19.96 13.88 -13.13
N HIS A 55 18.88 14.46 -13.65
CA HIS A 55 18.08 15.52 -13.02
C HIS A 55 16.62 15.10 -12.80
N SER A 56 16.40 13.85 -12.38
CA SER A 56 15.07 13.33 -12.07
C SER A 56 14.51 13.91 -10.77
N VAL A 57 13.25 14.36 -10.79
CA VAL A 57 12.56 14.90 -9.59
C VAL A 57 11.80 13.82 -8.81
N PRO A 58 11.53 14.04 -7.50
CA PRO A 58 10.70 13.13 -6.71
C PRO A 58 9.30 12.96 -7.31
N MET A 59 8.71 11.76 -7.19
CA MET A 59 7.34 11.52 -7.67
C MET A 59 6.24 12.03 -6.73
N ALA A 60 6.49 11.98 -5.42
CA ALA A 60 5.53 12.39 -4.40
C ALA A 60 5.74 13.87 -3.98
N PRO A 61 4.65 14.63 -3.70
CA PRO A 61 4.77 15.98 -3.15
C PRO A 61 5.47 15.95 -1.80
N GLN A 62 6.50 16.77 -1.62
CA GLN A 62 7.27 16.82 -0.36
C GLN A 62 6.50 17.50 0.79
N ASP A 63 5.41 18.20 0.47
CA ASP A 63 4.47 18.80 1.42
C ASP A 63 3.29 17.87 1.76
N ALA A 64 3.24 16.66 1.20
CA ALA A 64 2.18 15.70 1.45
C ALA A 64 2.24 15.18 2.90
N PRO A 65 1.10 15.07 3.61
CA PRO A 65 1.07 14.58 4.99
C PRO A 65 1.75 13.23 5.21
N SER A 66 1.59 12.27 4.28
CA SER A 66 2.23 10.95 4.35
C SER A 66 3.75 11.00 4.17
N VAL A 67 4.25 11.85 3.27
CA VAL A 67 5.69 12.04 3.01
C VAL A 67 6.36 12.73 4.20
N ILE A 68 5.72 13.78 4.74
CA ILE A 68 6.18 14.44 5.97
C ILE A 68 6.17 13.44 7.12
N ALA A 69 5.11 12.65 7.28
CA ALA A 69 5.04 11.62 8.32
C ALA A 69 6.16 10.58 8.17
N MET A 70 6.46 10.13 6.95
CA MET A 70 7.53 9.15 6.68
C MET A 70 8.91 9.70 7.03
N GLN A 71 9.24 10.92 6.59
CA GLN A 71 10.51 11.58 6.93
C GLN A 71 10.62 11.85 8.44
N HIS A 72 9.51 12.27 9.08
CA HIS A 72 9.46 12.51 10.51
C HIS A 72 9.66 11.23 11.33
N MET A 73 9.02 10.12 10.93
CA MET A 73 9.23 8.80 11.50
C MET A 73 10.70 8.37 11.34
N GLY A 74 11.25 8.50 10.14
CA GLY A 74 12.66 8.19 9.88
C GLY A 74 13.61 9.00 10.76
N SER A 75 13.32 10.28 10.99
CA SER A 75 14.09 11.14 11.89
C SER A 75 13.97 10.74 13.36
N ASN A 76 12.76 10.51 13.87
CA ASN A 76 12.51 10.15 15.27
C ASN A 76 13.15 8.79 15.64
N PHE A 77 13.10 7.83 14.71
CA PHE A 77 13.73 6.51 14.88
C PHE A 77 15.22 6.49 14.49
N LYS A 78 15.76 7.59 13.93
CA LYS A 78 17.13 7.69 13.39
C LYS A 78 17.43 6.65 12.30
N GLU A 79 16.44 6.35 11.48
CA GLU A 79 16.50 5.33 10.41
C GLU A 79 16.68 5.95 9.01
N SER A 80 16.08 7.10 8.73
CA SER A 80 16.11 7.69 7.38
C SER A 80 15.79 9.17 7.37
N ASN A 81 16.29 9.89 6.37
CA ASN A 81 15.83 11.24 6.01
C ASN A 81 15.17 11.30 4.62
N SER A 82 14.91 10.15 4.01
CA SER A 82 14.32 10.02 2.67
C SER A 82 12.98 9.27 2.71
N ASP A 83 12.14 9.52 1.70
CA ASP A 83 10.89 8.79 1.42
C ASP A 83 11.11 7.49 0.63
N SER A 84 12.37 7.12 0.38
CA SER A 84 12.74 5.96 -0.43
C SER A 84 12.95 4.72 0.43
N PHE A 85 12.15 3.69 0.16
CA PHE A 85 12.33 2.37 0.76
C PHE A 85 12.19 1.26 -0.29
N ALA A 86 13.00 0.22 -0.11
CA ALA A 86 13.00 -0.99 -0.90
C ALA A 86 12.83 -2.20 -0.01
N MET A 87 12.40 -3.30 -0.61
CA MET A 87 12.30 -4.59 0.05
C MET A 87 13.18 -5.59 -0.67
N LEU A 88 13.90 -6.39 0.08
CA LEU A 88 14.66 -7.50 -0.44
C LEU A 88 13.99 -8.79 0.01
N VAL A 89 13.54 -9.59 -0.93
CA VAL A 89 12.78 -10.82 -0.69
C VAL A 89 13.68 -12.00 -1.00
N MET A 90 13.92 -12.82 -0.01
CA MET A 90 14.64 -14.08 -0.15
C MET A 90 13.64 -15.23 -0.18
N GLU A 91 13.73 -16.06 -1.21
CA GLU A 91 12.84 -17.20 -1.47
C GLU A 91 13.69 -18.47 -1.58
N GLY A 92 13.38 -19.46 -0.75
CA GLY A 92 13.96 -20.80 -0.79
C GLY A 92 13.01 -21.82 -1.41
N GLN A 93 13.54 -22.78 -2.15
CA GLN A 93 12.77 -23.92 -2.66
C GLN A 93 12.37 -24.88 -1.53
N GLN A 94 13.16 -24.92 -0.46
CA GLN A 94 12.94 -25.61 0.81
C GLN A 94 12.86 -24.58 1.95
N GLU A 95 12.52 -25.03 3.17
CA GLU A 95 12.54 -24.17 4.36
C GLU A 95 13.94 -23.56 4.55
N LEU A 96 13.97 -22.27 4.93
CA LEU A 96 15.21 -21.53 5.10
C LEU A 96 15.96 -22.05 6.34
N GLY A 97 17.04 -22.79 6.11
CA GLY A 97 17.91 -23.34 7.17
C GLY A 97 19.14 -22.48 7.49
N ASP A 98 20.11 -23.06 8.20
CA ASP A 98 21.31 -22.36 8.71
C ASP A 98 22.19 -21.74 7.60
N GLU A 99 22.27 -22.38 6.43
CA GLU A 99 22.99 -21.82 5.28
C GLU A 99 22.34 -20.53 4.76
N ALA A 100 21.01 -20.47 4.78
CA ALA A 100 20.26 -19.27 4.40
C ALA A 100 20.43 -18.15 5.43
N HIS A 101 20.49 -18.48 6.73
CA HIS A 101 20.83 -17.52 7.79
C HIS A 101 22.24 -16.96 7.63
N THR A 102 23.24 -17.83 7.35
CA THR A 102 24.63 -17.39 7.14
C THR A 102 24.75 -16.45 5.94
N TYR A 103 24.04 -16.77 4.85
CA TYR A 103 23.95 -15.92 3.67
C TYR A 103 23.26 -14.58 3.98
N TYR A 104 22.15 -14.61 4.72
CA TYR A 104 21.43 -13.42 5.17
C TYR A 104 22.31 -12.50 6.01
N ASP A 105 23.04 -13.03 6.99
CA ASP A 105 23.96 -12.26 7.84
C ASP A 105 25.10 -11.62 7.02
N GLY A 106 25.58 -12.32 5.98
CA GLY A 106 26.52 -11.77 5.01
C GLY A 106 25.93 -10.60 4.23
N LEU A 107 24.70 -10.77 3.74
CA LEU A 107 23.98 -9.76 2.97
C LEU A 107 23.67 -8.51 3.81
N ILE A 108 23.18 -8.67 5.04
CA ILE A 108 22.92 -7.57 5.98
C ILE A 108 24.20 -6.78 6.27
N ARG A 109 25.34 -7.45 6.49
CA ARG A 109 26.64 -6.79 6.68
C ARG A 109 27.07 -5.99 5.45
N ALA A 110 26.90 -6.55 4.25
CA ALA A 110 27.22 -5.85 3.01
C ALA A 110 26.33 -4.62 2.82
N LEU A 111 25.02 -4.73 3.07
CA LEU A 111 24.08 -3.61 2.99
C LEU A 111 24.40 -2.52 4.02
N ARG A 112 24.71 -2.88 5.27
CA ARG A 112 25.10 -1.91 6.32
C ARG A 112 26.45 -1.23 6.04
N SER A 113 27.32 -1.85 5.25
CA SER A 113 28.61 -1.27 4.89
C SER A 113 28.50 -0.14 3.86
N ASP A 114 27.43 -0.11 3.05
CA ASP A 114 27.17 0.94 2.07
C ASP A 114 26.36 2.09 2.67
N THR A 115 27.02 2.90 3.48
CA THR A 115 26.41 4.07 4.14
C THR A 115 26.05 5.21 3.17
N LYS A 116 26.50 5.14 1.91
CA LYS A 116 26.18 6.14 0.89
C LYS A 116 24.77 5.92 0.34
N HIS A 117 24.39 4.67 0.11
CA HIS A 117 23.14 4.32 -0.56
C HIS A 117 22.08 3.73 0.38
N VAL A 118 22.50 3.07 1.46
CA VAL A 118 21.61 2.44 2.44
C VAL A 118 21.72 3.20 3.75
N GLN A 119 20.61 3.82 4.18
CA GLN A 119 20.58 4.59 5.43
C GLN A 119 20.25 3.70 6.62
N HIS A 120 19.33 2.75 6.43
CA HIS A 120 18.95 1.80 7.47
C HIS A 120 18.49 0.47 6.88
N VAL A 121 18.81 -0.59 7.61
CA VAL A 121 18.44 -1.97 7.29
C VAL A 121 17.64 -2.51 8.45
N GLN A 122 16.34 -2.71 8.24
CA GLN A 122 15.47 -3.30 9.24
C GLN A 122 15.64 -4.82 9.22
N ASP A 123 16.47 -5.29 10.14
CA ASP A 123 16.79 -6.69 10.33
C ASP A 123 15.90 -7.28 11.43
N LEU A 124 14.91 -8.08 11.01
CA LEU A 124 14.00 -8.77 11.92
C LEU A 124 14.28 -10.27 12.00
N TRP A 125 15.03 -10.85 11.05
CA TRP A 125 15.19 -12.30 10.97
C TRP A 125 16.42 -12.83 11.72
N SER A 126 17.42 -11.98 11.97
CA SER A 126 18.59 -12.35 12.78
C SER A 126 18.23 -12.61 14.25
N ASP A 127 17.18 -11.96 14.78
CA ASP A 127 16.73 -12.16 16.15
C ASP A 127 15.51 -13.10 16.18
N ARG A 128 15.60 -14.17 16.98
CA ARG A 128 14.52 -15.16 17.13
C ARG A 128 13.20 -14.56 17.57
N LEU A 129 13.23 -13.47 18.35
CA LEU A 129 12.03 -12.81 18.87
C LEU A 129 11.28 -12.00 17.82
N THR A 130 11.98 -11.55 16.77
CA THR A 130 11.40 -10.75 15.69
C THR A 130 11.27 -11.52 14.38
N ALA A 131 11.84 -12.73 14.30
CA ALA A 131 11.94 -13.54 13.08
C ALA A 131 10.57 -13.86 12.47
N SER A 132 9.57 -14.19 13.31
CA SER A 132 8.19 -14.44 12.89
C SER A 132 7.56 -13.22 12.18
N GLY A 133 8.03 -12.02 12.51
CA GLY A 133 7.63 -10.76 11.91
C GLY A 133 8.01 -10.62 10.43
N ALA A 134 9.13 -11.21 9.99
CA ALA A 134 9.62 -11.12 8.61
C ALA A 134 9.53 -12.44 7.83
N GLN A 135 9.50 -13.60 8.50
CA GLN A 135 9.40 -14.91 7.87
C GLN A 135 7.97 -15.24 7.43
N SER A 136 7.85 -15.99 6.34
CA SER A 136 6.59 -16.54 5.84
C SER A 136 6.08 -17.68 6.72
N LYS A 137 4.77 -17.94 6.70
CA LYS A 137 4.15 -19.01 7.50
C LYS A 137 4.64 -20.41 7.13
N ASP A 138 5.11 -20.59 5.90
CA ASP A 138 5.67 -21.85 5.40
C ASP A 138 7.19 -21.95 5.58
N GLY A 139 7.85 -20.96 6.21
CA GLY A 139 9.28 -20.98 6.51
C GLY A 139 10.21 -20.83 5.30
N LYS A 140 9.67 -20.68 4.08
CA LYS A 140 10.42 -20.67 2.82
C LYS A 140 10.84 -19.30 2.33
N ALA A 141 10.28 -18.23 2.87
CA ALA A 141 10.60 -16.87 2.44
C ALA A 141 10.78 -15.92 3.63
N VAL A 142 11.62 -14.91 3.42
CA VAL A 142 11.83 -13.81 4.37
C VAL A 142 12.02 -12.52 3.58
N TYR A 143 11.54 -11.40 4.12
CA TYR A 143 11.79 -10.08 3.54
C TYR A 143 12.63 -9.20 4.48
N ILE A 144 13.37 -8.26 3.88
CA ILE A 144 14.17 -7.24 4.56
C ILE A 144 13.69 -5.89 4.05
N GLN A 145 13.40 -4.97 4.96
CA GLN A 145 13.05 -3.60 4.60
C GLN A 145 14.30 -2.71 4.68
N LEU A 146 14.53 -1.92 3.63
CA LEU A 146 15.68 -1.06 3.45
C LEU A 146 15.22 0.37 3.27
N ASN A 147 15.74 1.29 4.09
CA ASN A 147 15.60 2.71 3.85
C ASN A 147 16.82 3.20 3.07
N LEU A 148 16.56 3.84 1.93
CA LEU A 148 17.59 4.19 0.95
C LEU A 148 17.86 5.69 0.93
N ALA A 149 19.06 6.05 0.54
CA ALA A 149 19.42 7.44 0.33
C ALA A 149 18.81 7.97 -0.97
N GLY A 150 18.28 9.20 -0.91
CA GLY A 150 17.68 9.90 -2.05
C GLY A 150 16.22 9.53 -2.27
N ASN A 151 15.38 10.56 -2.46
CA ASN A 151 13.94 10.38 -2.57
C ASN A 151 13.53 9.55 -3.79
N THR A 152 12.38 8.90 -3.69
CA THR A 152 11.83 8.02 -4.73
C THR A 152 11.65 8.78 -6.04
N GLY A 153 12.24 8.25 -7.12
CA GLY A 153 12.23 8.87 -8.45
C GLY A 153 13.41 9.80 -8.72
N THR A 154 14.24 10.13 -7.73
CA THR A 154 15.46 10.94 -7.93
C THR A 154 16.65 10.10 -8.39
N THR A 155 17.65 10.78 -8.94
CA THR A 155 18.91 10.18 -9.40
C THR A 155 19.62 9.39 -8.30
N LEU A 156 19.71 9.95 -7.08
CA LEU A 156 20.33 9.27 -5.95
C LEU A 156 19.52 8.03 -5.54
N GLY A 157 18.18 8.11 -5.56
CA GLY A 157 17.32 6.95 -5.27
C GLY A 157 17.53 5.80 -6.28
N GLN A 158 17.64 6.10 -7.58
CA GLN A 158 17.95 5.09 -8.61
C GLN A 158 19.33 4.47 -8.40
N GLN A 159 20.35 5.28 -8.08
CA GLN A 159 21.70 4.80 -7.76
C GLN A 159 21.68 3.88 -6.53
N SER A 160 20.88 4.22 -5.52
CA SER A 160 20.75 3.39 -4.31
C SER A 160 20.12 2.03 -4.60
N ILE A 161 19.08 1.96 -5.45
CA ILE A 161 18.50 0.69 -5.88
C ILE A 161 19.50 -0.15 -6.70
N ALA A 162 20.24 0.48 -7.61
CA ALA A 162 21.26 -0.20 -8.40
C ALA A 162 22.38 -0.76 -7.50
N ALA A 163 22.78 -0.01 -6.46
CA ALA A 163 23.75 -0.47 -5.47
C ALA A 163 23.24 -1.70 -4.71
N VAL A 164 22.01 -1.66 -4.19
CA VAL A 164 21.38 -2.81 -3.49
C VAL A 164 21.29 -4.04 -4.39
N ARG A 165 20.91 -3.88 -5.66
CA ARG A 165 20.90 -4.98 -6.63
C ARG A 165 22.29 -5.55 -6.85
N SER A 166 23.28 -4.70 -7.04
CA SER A 166 24.67 -5.15 -7.23
C SER A 166 25.21 -5.90 -6.01
N ILE A 167 24.80 -5.52 -4.79
CA ILE A 167 25.15 -6.22 -3.55
C ILE A 167 24.46 -7.60 -3.51
N ALA A 168 23.18 -7.66 -3.85
CA ALA A 168 22.42 -8.91 -3.91
C ALA A 168 22.95 -9.89 -4.96
N GLU A 169 23.41 -9.41 -6.12
CA GLU A 169 23.96 -10.24 -7.21
C GLU A 169 25.39 -10.71 -6.94
N ARG A 170 26.22 -9.90 -6.27
CA ARG A 170 27.61 -10.26 -5.95
C ARG A 170 27.74 -11.24 -4.80
N THR A 171 26.74 -11.30 -3.92
CA THR A 171 26.71 -12.24 -2.80
C THR A 171 26.19 -13.59 -3.32
N ALA A 172 27.06 -14.61 -3.36
CA ALA A 172 26.67 -15.91 -3.89
C ALA A 172 25.61 -16.58 -3.00
N ALA A 173 24.38 -16.72 -3.50
CA ALA A 173 23.30 -17.39 -2.79
C ALA A 173 23.52 -18.91 -2.74
N PRO A 174 23.15 -19.59 -1.64
CA PRO A 174 23.22 -21.03 -1.55
C PRO A 174 22.27 -21.71 -2.56
N PRO A 175 22.53 -22.97 -2.96
CA PRO A 175 21.70 -23.68 -3.93
C PRO A 175 20.23 -23.72 -3.51
N GLY A 176 19.33 -23.29 -4.39
CA GLY A 176 17.88 -23.29 -4.12
C GLY A 176 17.36 -22.05 -3.40
N VAL A 177 18.22 -21.07 -3.05
CA VAL A 177 17.82 -19.76 -2.52
C VAL A 177 18.01 -18.69 -3.60
N LYS A 178 17.00 -17.83 -3.77
CA LYS A 178 17.05 -16.66 -4.64
C LYS A 178 16.69 -15.40 -3.89
N VAL A 179 17.31 -14.30 -4.28
CA VAL A 179 17.05 -12.98 -3.73
C VAL A 179 16.52 -12.06 -4.82
N TYR A 180 15.48 -11.32 -4.49
CA TYR A 180 14.87 -10.34 -5.38
C TYR A 180 14.78 -8.98 -4.70
N VAL A 181 15.08 -7.92 -5.45
CA VAL A 181 14.92 -6.54 -4.99
C VAL A 181 13.61 -5.98 -5.53
N THR A 182 12.72 -5.61 -4.62
CA THR A 182 11.38 -5.10 -4.90
C THR A 182 11.03 -3.90 -3.98
N GLY A 183 9.76 -3.52 -3.90
CA GLY A 183 9.27 -2.37 -3.15
C GLY A 183 9.07 -1.12 -4.01
N PRO A 184 8.46 -0.05 -3.46
CA PRO A 184 8.05 1.11 -4.24
C PRO A 184 9.21 1.84 -4.94
N ALA A 185 10.36 2.01 -4.27
CA ALA A 185 11.51 2.66 -4.88
C ALA A 185 12.10 1.82 -6.05
N ALA A 186 12.15 0.49 -5.90
CA ALA A 186 12.61 -0.41 -6.96
C ALA A 186 11.65 -0.39 -8.16
N LEU A 187 10.34 -0.37 -7.90
CA LEU A 187 9.30 -0.29 -8.91
C LEU A 187 9.40 0.99 -9.75
N VAL A 188 9.57 2.14 -9.08
CA VAL A 188 9.73 3.44 -9.75
C VAL A 188 11.02 3.49 -10.56
N SER A 189 12.13 2.97 -10.02
CA SER A 189 13.41 2.90 -10.74
C SER A 189 13.31 2.03 -12.00
N ASP A 190 12.65 0.87 -11.93
CA ASP A 190 12.42 0.01 -13.10
C ASP A 190 11.49 0.64 -14.11
N MET A 191 10.45 1.34 -13.63
CA MET A 191 9.52 2.07 -14.49
C MET A 191 10.23 3.19 -15.27
N GLN A 192 11.09 3.97 -14.60
CA GLN A 192 11.89 5.00 -15.27
C GLN A 192 12.82 4.39 -16.32
N HIS A 193 13.52 3.29 -15.98
CA HIS A 193 14.41 2.61 -16.91
C HIS A 193 13.67 2.03 -18.14
N ALA A 194 12.53 1.37 -17.93
CA ALA A 194 11.69 0.84 -19.00
C ALA A 194 11.08 1.96 -19.86
N GLY A 195 10.71 3.08 -19.25
CA GLY A 195 10.20 4.27 -19.93
C GLY A 195 11.27 4.89 -20.85
N ASP A 196 12.50 5.06 -20.36
CA ASP A 196 13.62 5.59 -21.16
C ASP A 196 13.87 4.74 -22.41
N HIS A 197 13.89 3.41 -22.26
CA HIS A 197 14.07 2.49 -23.39
C HIS A 197 12.89 2.54 -24.37
N SER A 198 11.66 2.64 -23.83
CA SER A 198 10.44 2.74 -24.63
C SER A 198 10.37 4.01 -25.48
N MET A 199 10.97 5.12 -25.06
CA MET A 199 10.94 6.39 -25.79
C MET A 199 11.52 6.27 -27.22
N ILE A 200 12.64 5.58 -27.37
CA ILE A 200 13.29 5.39 -28.68
C ILE A 200 12.38 4.57 -29.60
N LYS A 201 11.82 3.48 -29.08
CA LYS A 201 10.88 2.60 -29.78
C LYS A 201 9.63 3.36 -30.23
N MET A 202 8.99 4.13 -29.33
CA MET A 202 7.83 4.95 -29.63
C MET A 202 8.13 6.03 -30.68
N THR A 203 9.27 6.71 -30.59
CA THR A 203 9.69 7.73 -31.57
C THR A 203 9.85 7.12 -32.95
N GLY A 204 10.50 5.95 -33.06
CA GLY A 204 10.66 5.23 -34.32
C GLY A 204 9.32 4.79 -34.92
N VAL A 205 8.45 4.17 -34.11
CA VAL A 205 7.11 3.73 -34.55
C VAL A 205 6.25 4.92 -34.97
N GLY A 206 6.26 6.00 -34.19
CA GLY A 206 5.52 7.23 -34.50
C GLY A 206 5.99 7.87 -35.80
N ALA A 207 7.30 7.94 -36.05
CA ALA A 207 7.85 8.42 -37.31
C ALA A 207 7.42 7.57 -38.51
N VAL A 208 7.37 6.24 -38.36
CA VAL A 208 6.87 5.31 -39.40
C VAL A 208 5.38 5.53 -39.67
N ILE A 209 4.57 5.72 -38.63
CA ILE A 209 3.13 6.02 -38.76
C ILE A 209 2.93 7.37 -39.48
N ILE A 210 3.67 8.41 -39.08
CA ILE A 210 3.64 9.72 -39.74
C ILE A 210 4.02 9.57 -41.21
N LEU A 211 5.11 8.87 -41.51
CA LEU A 211 5.54 8.59 -42.88
C LEU A 211 4.43 7.91 -43.69
N ALA A 212 3.80 6.87 -43.15
CA ALA A 212 2.74 6.12 -43.83
C ALA A 212 1.51 7.00 -44.11
N VAL A 213 1.04 7.76 -43.11
CA VAL A 213 -0.13 8.63 -43.26
C VAL A 213 0.17 9.80 -44.19
N LEU A 214 1.34 10.44 -44.08
CA LEU A 214 1.73 11.52 -45.00
C LEU A 214 1.87 11.02 -46.44
N LEU A 215 2.42 9.82 -46.65
CA LEU A 215 2.51 9.19 -47.97
C LEU A 215 1.12 8.90 -48.54
N PHE A 216 0.18 8.43 -47.71
CA PHE A 216 -1.20 8.23 -48.10
C PHE A 216 -1.90 9.56 -48.50
N VAL A 217 -1.64 10.63 -47.75
CA VAL A 217 -2.27 11.94 -47.92
C VAL A 217 -1.75 12.71 -49.13
N TYR A 218 -0.43 12.87 -49.24
CA TYR A 218 0.23 13.69 -50.26
C TYR A 218 0.61 12.90 -51.51
N ARG A 219 0.79 11.58 -51.41
CA ARG A 219 1.20 10.68 -52.51
C ARG A 219 2.44 11.20 -53.27
N SER A 220 3.33 11.91 -52.58
CA SER A 220 4.52 12.54 -53.15
C SER A 220 5.68 12.35 -52.19
N ILE A 221 6.63 11.48 -52.55
CA ILE A 221 7.78 11.14 -51.71
C ILE A 221 8.60 12.39 -51.34
N VAL A 222 8.78 13.32 -52.29
CA VAL A 222 9.57 14.55 -52.06
C VAL A 222 8.91 15.46 -51.02
N THR A 223 7.59 15.66 -51.11
CA THR A 223 6.85 16.48 -50.14
C THR A 223 6.86 15.85 -48.76
N VAL A 224 6.73 14.52 -48.71
CA VAL A 224 6.73 13.74 -47.46
C VAL A 224 8.10 13.76 -46.80
N LEU A 225 9.19 13.57 -47.55
CA LEU A 225 10.55 13.67 -47.02
C LEU A 225 10.86 15.08 -46.52
N GLY A 226 10.40 16.12 -47.24
CA GLY A 226 10.52 17.50 -46.78
C GLY A 226 9.82 17.76 -45.45
N LEU A 227 8.58 17.27 -45.31
CA LEU A 227 7.81 17.35 -44.07
C LEU A 227 8.45 16.54 -42.92
N LEU A 228 8.89 15.32 -43.19
CA LEU A 228 9.52 14.46 -42.19
C LEU A 228 10.85 15.05 -41.71
N LEU A 229 11.64 15.64 -42.61
CA LEU A 229 12.88 16.33 -42.27
C LEU A 229 12.61 17.56 -41.39
N THR A 230 11.57 18.35 -41.69
CA THR A 230 11.18 19.47 -40.83
C THR A 230 10.81 19.02 -39.43
N VAL A 231 9.97 17.98 -39.32
CA VAL A 231 9.51 17.45 -38.03
C VAL A 231 10.68 16.82 -37.26
N GLY A 232 11.58 16.11 -37.95
CA GLY A 232 12.77 15.54 -37.33
C GLY A 232 13.69 16.61 -36.74
N LEU A 233 13.97 17.68 -37.51
CA LEU A 233 14.76 18.82 -37.02
C LEU A 233 14.05 19.50 -35.84
N GLU A 234 12.75 19.70 -35.94
CA GLU A 234 11.92 20.32 -34.89
C GLU A 234 11.98 19.53 -33.58
N VAL A 235 11.79 18.21 -33.61
CA VAL A 235 11.87 17.35 -32.44
C VAL A 235 13.28 17.35 -31.84
N LEU A 236 14.34 17.31 -32.66
CA LEU A 236 15.72 17.36 -32.18
C LEU A 236 16.03 18.68 -31.47
N ILE A 237 15.62 19.81 -32.06
CA ILE A 237 15.81 21.14 -31.48
C ILE A 237 14.99 21.28 -30.19
N ALA A 238 13.73 20.86 -30.18
CA ALA A 238 12.87 20.92 -29.01
C ALA A 238 13.42 20.08 -27.85
N ARG A 239 13.81 18.82 -28.12
CA ARG A 239 14.41 17.92 -27.13
C ARG A 239 15.66 18.52 -26.53
N GLY A 240 16.58 19.00 -27.37
CA GLY A 240 17.85 19.45 -26.87
C GLY A 240 17.84 20.89 -26.32
N ALA A 241 16.87 21.72 -26.68
CA ALA A 241 16.61 22.98 -25.96
C ALA A 241 16.15 22.70 -24.51
N VAL A 242 15.27 21.72 -24.33
CA VAL A 242 14.85 21.27 -22.99
C VAL A 242 16.01 20.61 -22.25
N ALA A 243 16.79 19.76 -22.92
CA ALA A 243 17.99 19.14 -22.33
C ALA A 243 19.01 20.18 -21.88
N PHE A 244 19.25 21.22 -22.68
CA PHE A 244 20.16 22.31 -22.34
C PHE A 244 19.74 23.05 -21.08
N LEU A 245 18.44 23.36 -20.94
CA LEU A 245 17.91 24.02 -19.74
C LEU A 245 17.95 23.13 -18.50
N ALA A 246 17.69 21.83 -18.67
CA ALA A 246 17.75 20.88 -17.58
C ALA A 246 19.20 20.64 -17.10
N ASP A 247 20.16 20.56 -18.02
CA ASP A 247 21.59 20.42 -17.72
C ASP A 247 22.15 21.61 -16.92
N HIS A 248 21.60 22.81 -17.13
CA HIS A 248 21.93 24.00 -16.36
C HIS A 248 21.12 24.14 -15.05
N ASN A 249 20.46 23.07 -14.58
CA ASN A 249 19.62 23.05 -13.38
C ASN A 249 18.48 24.08 -13.37
N VAL A 250 17.99 24.51 -14.54
CA VAL A 250 16.86 25.45 -14.63
C VAL A 250 15.52 24.74 -14.50
N ILE A 251 15.43 23.48 -14.97
CA ILE A 251 14.18 22.71 -15.01
C ILE A 251 14.44 21.25 -14.62
N GLY A 252 13.59 20.68 -13.76
CA GLY A 252 13.59 19.25 -13.43
C GLY A 252 12.85 18.42 -14.47
N LEU A 253 13.28 17.17 -14.67
CA LEU A 253 12.73 16.28 -15.69
C LEU A 253 12.08 15.02 -15.08
N SER A 254 11.14 14.45 -15.83
CA SER A 254 10.58 13.13 -15.56
C SER A 254 10.43 12.36 -16.87
N THR A 255 10.53 11.03 -16.82
CA THR A 255 10.39 10.16 -18.01
C THR A 255 9.03 10.33 -18.70
N PHE A 256 7.98 10.67 -17.95
CA PHE A 256 6.67 10.98 -18.50
C PHE A 256 6.63 12.34 -19.21
N ALA A 257 7.29 13.37 -18.65
CA ALA A 257 7.39 14.69 -19.27
C ALA A 257 8.13 14.63 -20.61
N THR A 258 9.26 13.91 -20.65
CA THR A 258 10.06 13.75 -21.87
C THR A 258 9.31 12.96 -22.94
N SER A 259 8.66 11.85 -22.56
CA SER A 259 7.82 11.04 -23.47
C SER A 259 6.68 11.85 -24.07
N LEU A 260 5.96 12.62 -23.25
CA LEU A 260 4.85 13.44 -23.71
C LEU A 260 5.35 14.60 -24.60
N LEU A 261 6.45 15.26 -24.22
CA LEU A 261 7.07 16.32 -25.01
C LEU A 261 7.40 15.83 -26.43
N VAL A 262 8.04 14.67 -26.56
CA VAL A 262 8.42 14.11 -27.86
C VAL A 262 7.18 13.79 -28.69
N GLY A 263 6.18 13.14 -28.11
CA GLY A 263 4.92 12.83 -28.78
C GLY A 263 4.18 14.08 -29.27
N LEU A 264 4.04 15.09 -28.39
CA LEU A 264 3.38 16.36 -28.71
C LEU A 264 4.15 17.18 -29.74
N ALA A 265 5.47 17.33 -29.60
CA ALA A 265 6.29 18.09 -30.54
C ALA A 265 6.26 17.45 -31.93
N MET A 266 6.35 16.12 -32.00
CA MET A 266 6.30 15.40 -33.28
C MET A 266 4.92 15.53 -33.95
N ALA A 267 3.84 15.42 -33.17
CA ALA A 267 2.48 15.54 -33.69
C ALA A 267 2.14 16.99 -34.08
N ALA A 268 2.40 17.97 -33.21
CA ALA A 268 2.14 19.38 -33.47
C ALA A 268 2.99 19.91 -34.64
N GLY A 269 4.27 19.56 -34.70
CA GLY A 269 5.16 19.94 -35.80
C GLY A 269 4.71 19.39 -37.14
N THR A 270 4.25 18.14 -37.16
CA THR A 270 3.69 17.53 -38.38
C THR A 270 2.44 18.27 -38.84
N ASP A 271 1.56 18.63 -37.90
CA ASP A 271 0.32 19.36 -38.19
C ASP A 271 0.58 20.77 -38.71
N TYR A 272 1.51 21.51 -38.09
CA TYR A 272 1.92 22.82 -38.58
C TYR A 272 2.51 22.73 -39.98
N GLY A 273 3.34 21.72 -40.23
CA GLY A 273 3.81 21.38 -41.58
C GLY A 273 2.66 21.13 -42.55
N ILE A 274 1.68 20.31 -42.19
CA ILE A 274 0.51 20.01 -43.03
C ILE A 274 -0.28 21.29 -43.37
N PHE A 275 -0.42 22.24 -42.44
CA PHE A 275 -1.13 23.50 -42.71
C PHE A 275 -0.39 24.40 -43.69
N PHE A 276 0.93 24.57 -43.52
CA PHE A 276 1.74 25.37 -44.45
C PHE A 276 1.75 24.75 -45.85
N PHE A 277 2.05 23.46 -45.97
CA PHE A 277 2.12 22.77 -47.26
C PHE A 277 0.76 22.61 -47.92
N GLY A 278 -0.29 22.29 -47.14
CA GLY A 278 -1.65 22.15 -47.63
C GLY A 278 -2.18 23.46 -48.21
N ARG A 279 -1.95 24.59 -47.52
CA ARG A 279 -2.39 25.91 -47.99
C ARG A 279 -1.60 26.40 -49.20
N TYR A 280 -0.29 26.12 -49.23
CA TYR A 280 0.54 26.42 -50.41
C TYR A 280 0.04 25.67 -51.64
N GLN A 281 -0.24 24.37 -51.52
CA GLN A 281 -0.78 23.58 -52.63
C GLN A 281 -2.18 24.05 -53.06
N GLU A 282 -3.02 24.50 -52.13
CA GLU A 282 -4.32 25.09 -52.44
C GLU A 282 -4.17 26.40 -53.24
N ALA A 283 -3.29 27.31 -52.82
CA ALA A 283 -3.00 28.56 -53.52
C ALA A 283 -2.45 28.32 -54.93
N ARG A 284 -1.52 27.36 -55.08
CA ARG A 284 -1.00 26.94 -56.40
C ARG A 284 -2.10 26.38 -57.31
N GLN A 285 -3.05 25.62 -56.76
CA GLN A 285 -4.20 25.12 -57.53
C GLN A 285 -5.23 26.20 -57.88
N ALA A 286 -5.31 27.26 -57.08
CA ALA A 286 -6.11 28.45 -57.40
C ALA A 286 -5.49 29.30 -58.52
N GLY A 287 -4.29 28.95 -58.99
CA GLY A 287 -3.59 29.64 -60.08
C GLY A 287 -2.61 30.73 -59.62
N GLU A 288 -2.31 30.81 -58.32
CA GLU A 288 -1.30 31.76 -57.81
C GLU A 288 0.11 31.33 -58.22
N ASP A 289 0.96 32.31 -58.56
CA ASP A 289 2.39 32.11 -58.77
C ASP A 289 3.10 31.73 -57.46
N VAL A 290 4.30 31.14 -57.55
CA VAL A 290 5.05 30.63 -56.38
C VAL A 290 5.26 31.72 -55.31
N GLU A 291 5.46 32.96 -55.73
CA GLU A 291 5.68 34.08 -54.80
C GLU A 291 4.38 34.50 -54.10
N SER A 292 3.31 34.71 -54.87
CA SER A 292 2.01 35.07 -54.28
C SER A 292 1.48 33.95 -53.39
N ALA A 293 1.63 32.68 -53.80
CA ALA A 293 1.21 31.51 -53.03
C ALA A 293 1.93 31.44 -51.67
N TYR A 294 3.22 31.79 -51.61
CA TYR A 294 3.97 31.87 -50.35
C TYR A 294 3.40 32.95 -49.42
N TYR A 295 3.19 34.18 -49.92
CA TYR A 295 2.69 35.27 -49.09
C TYR A 295 1.24 35.05 -48.63
N SER A 296 0.40 34.49 -49.51
CA SER A 296 -0.97 34.07 -49.22
C SER A 296 -0.99 33.03 -48.09
N THR A 297 -0.13 32.01 -48.21
CA THR A 297 0.03 30.95 -47.21
C THR A 297 0.49 31.50 -45.86
N PHE A 298 1.57 32.28 -45.82
CA PHE A 298 2.11 32.80 -44.57
C PHE A 298 1.09 33.70 -43.85
N ARG A 299 0.37 34.55 -44.59
CA ARG A 299 -0.63 35.46 -44.02
C ARG A 299 -1.80 34.72 -43.38
N SER A 300 -2.25 33.61 -43.98
CA SER A 300 -3.37 32.84 -43.44
C SER A 300 -2.96 31.84 -42.35
N VAL A 301 -1.79 31.20 -42.48
CA VAL A 301 -1.39 30.07 -41.61
C VAL A 301 -0.59 30.54 -40.39
N ALA A 302 0.32 31.50 -40.53
CA ALA A 302 1.22 31.87 -39.43
C ALA A 302 0.49 32.38 -38.17
N PRO A 303 -0.55 33.25 -38.24
CA PRO A 303 -1.30 33.66 -37.06
C PRO A 303 -2.04 32.51 -36.38
N VAL A 304 -2.46 31.50 -37.17
CA VAL A 304 -3.17 30.34 -36.65
C VAL A 304 -2.19 29.40 -35.93
N VAL A 305 -1.03 29.10 -36.53
CA VAL A 305 0.01 28.27 -35.91
C VAL A 305 0.54 28.93 -34.63
N LEU A 306 0.76 30.25 -34.63
CA LEU A 306 1.14 30.98 -33.41
C LEU A 306 0.07 30.92 -32.33
N GLY A 307 -1.20 31.17 -32.69
CA GLY A 307 -2.31 31.13 -31.74
C GLY A 307 -2.51 29.74 -31.14
N SER A 308 -2.51 28.71 -31.97
CA SER A 308 -2.55 27.30 -31.58
C SER A 308 -1.41 26.93 -30.65
N GLY A 309 -0.18 27.13 -31.12
CA GLY A 309 1.00 26.66 -30.45
C GLY A 309 1.22 27.32 -29.10
N LEU A 310 0.93 28.63 -29.00
CA LEU A 310 0.94 29.35 -27.73
C LEU A 310 -0.20 28.89 -26.80
N THR A 311 -1.34 28.45 -27.34
CA THR A 311 -2.43 27.89 -26.52
C THR A 311 -2.02 26.55 -25.93
N ILE A 312 -1.42 25.67 -26.73
CA ILE A 312 -0.96 24.36 -26.24
C ILE A 312 0.20 24.57 -25.25
N ALA A 313 1.17 25.44 -25.56
CA ALA A 313 2.30 25.74 -24.67
C ALA A 313 1.84 26.38 -23.36
N GLY A 314 0.89 27.31 -23.42
CA GLY A 314 0.31 27.93 -22.24
C GLY A 314 -0.55 26.97 -21.41
N ALA A 315 -1.30 26.06 -22.05
CA ALA A 315 -2.06 25.02 -21.35
C ALA A 315 -1.12 24.03 -20.64
N MET A 316 0.01 23.68 -21.26
CA MET A 316 1.07 22.91 -20.60
C MET A 316 1.69 23.70 -19.45
N LEU A 317 1.91 25.00 -19.61
CA LEU A 317 2.44 25.85 -18.54
C LEU A 317 1.50 25.90 -17.32
N CYS A 318 0.17 25.81 -17.50
CA CYS A 318 -0.77 25.73 -16.38
C CYS A 318 -0.49 24.52 -15.45
N LEU A 319 0.17 23.47 -15.93
CA LEU A 319 0.61 22.35 -15.08
C LEU A 319 1.63 22.78 -14.02
N SER A 320 2.41 23.83 -14.24
CA SER A 320 3.38 24.29 -13.24
C SER A 320 2.72 24.83 -11.96
N ALA A 321 1.42 25.11 -11.99
CA ALA A 321 0.63 25.54 -10.84
C ALA A 321 0.03 24.37 -10.03
N THR A 322 0.22 23.13 -10.48
CA THR A 322 -0.22 21.92 -9.75
C THR A 322 0.71 21.61 -8.58
N ARG A 323 0.21 20.89 -7.57
CA ARG A 323 1.02 20.48 -6.40
C ARG A 323 1.80 19.19 -6.63
N ILE A 324 1.25 18.24 -7.40
CA ILE A 324 1.93 16.95 -7.60
C ILE A 324 3.14 17.17 -8.52
N PRO A 325 4.36 16.79 -8.08
CA PRO A 325 5.58 16.99 -8.86
C PRO A 325 5.55 16.34 -10.24
N ILE A 326 4.84 15.22 -10.39
CA ILE A 326 4.69 14.55 -11.68
C ILE A 326 4.01 15.45 -12.73
N PHE A 327 3.04 16.27 -12.35
CA PHE A 327 2.39 17.22 -13.25
C PHE A 327 3.19 18.50 -13.36
N GLN A 328 3.73 19.01 -12.25
CA GLN A 328 4.54 20.23 -12.24
C GLN A 328 5.78 20.11 -13.13
N SER A 329 6.49 18.98 -13.05
CA SER A 329 7.69 18.68 -13.87
C SER A 329 7.38 18.49 -15.35
N MET A 330 6.12 18.26 -15.73
CA MET A 330 5.72 18.20 -17.14
C MET A 330 5.47 19.58 -17.73
N GLY A 331 5.06 20.56 -16.90
CA GLY A 331 4.58 21.84 -17.38
C GLY A 331 5.64 22.66 -18.11
N ILE A 332 6.74 22.98 -17.43
CA ILE A 332 7.79 23.85 -18.00
C ILE A 332 8.50 23.18 -19.19
N PRO A 333 8.98 21.91 -19.10
CA PRO A 333 9.61 21.25 -20.24
C PRO A 333 8.71 21.17 -21.47
N SER A 334 7.43 20.81 -21.30
CA SER A 334 6.49 20.70 -22.42
C SER A 334 6.13 22.06 -23.00
N ALA A 335 5.96 23.09 -22.16
CA ALA A 335 5.68 24.45 -22.61
C ALA A 335 6.86 25.05 -23.40
N VAL A 336 8.08 24.91 -22.90
CA VAL A 336 9.29 25.42 -23.58
C VAL A 336 9.54 24.64 -24.86
N GLY A 337 9.51 23.31 -24.81
CA GLY A 337 9.73 22.49 -25.98
C GLY A 337 8.70 22.76 -27.08
N LEU A 338 7.44 22.98 -26.71
CA LEU A 338 6.42 23.35 -27.70
C LEU A 338 6.52 24.80 -28.18
N PHE A 339 6.92 25.73 -27.33
CA PHE A 339 7.23 27.11 -27.76
C PHE A 339 8.34 27.12 -28.81
N VAL A 340 9.39 26.32 -28.60
CA VAL A 340 10.49 26.13 -29.56
C VAL A 340 9.98 25.47 -30.84
N ALA A 341 9.15 24.42 -30.74
CA ALA A 341 8.50 23.78 -31.88
C ALA A 341 7.73 24.78 -32.74
N VAL A 342 6.96 25.68 -32.11
CA VAL A 342 6.21 26.76 -32.80
C VAL A 342 7.15 27.77 -33.46
N ALA A 343 8.25 28.14 -32.79
CA ALA A 343 9.25 29.03 -33.36
C ALA A 343 9.89 28.42 -34.63
N VAL A 344 10.19 27.12 -34.59
CA VAL A 344 10.68 26.35 -35.76
C VAL A 344 9.61 26.30 -36.84
N ALA A 345 8.36 25.98 -36.50
CA ALA A 345 7.25 25.88 -37.44
C ALA A 345 6.93 27.20 -38.17
N VAL A 346 7.11 28.36 -37.53
CA VAL A 346 6.83 29.66 -38.16
C VAL A 346 8.04 30.24 -38.92
N THR A 347 9.24 29.69 -38.71
CA THR A 347 10.48 30.18 -39.34
C THR A 347 11.06 29.19 -40.35
N LEU A 348 11.37 27.97 -39.93
CA LEU A 348 12.01 26.93 -40.73
C LEU A 348 11.08 26.38 -41.81
N VAL A 349 9.82 26.08 -41.47
CA VAL A 349 8.85 25.52 -42.43
C VAL A 349 8.59 26.49 -43.59
N PRO A 350 8.31 27.79 -43.39
CA PRO A 350 8.22 28.74 -44.49
C PRO A 350 9.54 28.92 -45.26
N ALA A 351 10.70 28.86 -44.60
CA ALA A 351 11.99 28.97 -45.28
C ALA A 351 12.23 27.79 -46.24
N ILE A 352 11.88 26.57 -45.82
CA ILE A 352 11.93 25.36 -46.66
C ILE A 352 10.91 25.44 -47.78
N LEU A 353 9.70 25.92 -47.50
CA LEU A 353 8.68 26.14 -48.53
C LEU A 353 9.13 27.15 -49.59
N ALA A 354 9.80 28.25 -49.18
CA ALA A 354 10.31 29.27 -50.09
C ALA A 354 11.45 28.75 -50.98
N THR A 355 12.37 27.95 -50.42
CA THR A 355 13.50 27.38 -51.16
C THR A 355 13.07 26.23 -52.08
N GLY A 356 12.30 25.26 -51.58
CA GLY A 356 11.79 24.16 -52.40
C GLY A 356 10.69 24.56 -53.38
N GLY A 357 9.93 25.63 -53.10
CA GLY A 357 8.99 26.24 -54.03
C GLY A 357 9.69 26.86 -55.26
N ARG A 358 10.87 27.47 -55.09
CA ARG A 358 11.70 27.94 -56.21
C ARG A 358 12.16 26.79 -57.12
N LEU A 359 12.38 25.61 -56.54
CA LEU A 359 12.79 24.40 -57.24
C LEU A 359 11.60 23.59 -57.80
N GLY A 360 10.36 24.03 -57.58
CA GLY A 360 9.15 23.33 -58.03
C GLY A 360 8.87 22.00 -57.32
N LEU A 361 9.58 21.69 -56.23
CA LEU A 361 9.55 20.38 -55.56
C LEU A 361 8.23 20.09 -54.81
N PHE A 362 7.50 21.14 -54.43
CA PHE A 362 6.31 21.06 -53.56
C PHE A 362 4.99 21.37 -54.27
N ASP A 363 5.02 21.48 -55.60
CA ASP A 363 3.80 21.72 -56.38
C ASP A 363 2.86 20.49 -56.35
N PRO A 364 1.54 20.72 -56.31
CA PRO A 364 0.58 19.64 -56.17
C PRO A 364 0.51 18.80 -57.45
N LYS A 365 0.85 17.51 -57.34
CA LYS A 365 0.78 16.56 -58.47
C LYS A 365 -0.65 16.23 -58.94
N HIS A 366 -1.66 16.46 -58.08
CA HIS A 366 -3.06 16.13 -58.37
C HIS A 366 -4.01 17.22 -57.85
N ARG A 367 -5.10 17.49 -58.58
CA ARG A 367 -6.16 18.43 -58.14
C ARG A 367 -6.83 17.95 -56.85
N ILE A 368 -6.94 18.84 -55.85
CA ILE A 368 -7.61 18.56 -54.59
C ILE A 368 -9.13 18.45 -54.85
N LYS A 369 -9.69 17.26 -54.63
CA LYS A 369 -11.14 17.02 -54.77
C LYS A 369 -11.90 17.62 -53.57
N THR A 370 -12.50 18.79 -53.74
CA THR A 370 -13.31 19.48 -52.71
C THR A 370 -14.79 19.05 -52.69
N ALA A 371 -15.24 18.28 -53.68
CA ALA A 371 -16.66 17.98 -53.91
C ALA A 371 -17.35 17.24 -52.75
N ARG A 372 -16.68 16.26 -52.11
CA ARG A 372 -17.25 15.52 -50.97
C ARG A 372 -17.46 16.41 -49.75
N TRP A 373 -16.44 17.20 -49.40
CA TRP A 373 -16.52 18.14 -48.28
C TRP A 373 -17.52 19.27 -48.50
N ARG A 374 -17.70 19.73 -49.74
CA ARG A 374 -18.78 20.65 -50.09
C ARG A 374 -20.17 20.02 -49.86
N ARG A 375 -20.37 18.73 -50.17
CA ARG A 375 -21.63 18.03 -49.88
C ARG A 375 -21.89 17.93 -48.38
N ILE A 376 -20.87 17.59 -47.59
CA ILE A 376 -20.97 17.54 -46.12
C ILE A 376 -21.34 18.94 -45.59
N GLY A 377 -20.65 19.99 -46.05
CA GLY A 377 -20.98 21.37 -45.73
C GLY A 377 -22.42 21.76 -46.07
N THR A 378 -22.91 21.38 -47.26
CA THR A 378 -24.31 21.63 -47.63
C THR A 378 -25.30 20.87 -46.77
N ALA A 379 -24.98 19.64 -46.35
CA ALA A 379 -25.84 18.83 -45.49
C ALA A 379 -25.95 19.46 -44.10
N VAL A 380 -24.82 19.85 -43.50
CA VAL A 380 -24.74 20.58 -42.22
C VAL A 380 -25.57 21.86 -42.26
N VAL A 381 -25.42 22.65 -43.33
CA VAL A 381 -26.13 23.92 -43.46
C VAL A 381 -27.64 23.73 -43.71
N ARG A 382 -28.03 22.64 -44.39
CA ARG A 382 -29.44 22.35 -44.71
C ARG A 382 -30.19 21.69 -43.56
N TRP A 383 -29.52 20.86 -42.75
CA TRP A 383 -30.10 20.08 -41.65
C TRP A 383 -29.30 20.22 -40.34
N PRO A 384 -29.14 21.45 -39.80
CA PRO A 384 -28.27 21.68 -38.64
C PRO A 384 -28.79 21.02 -37.34
N VAL A 385 -30.11 21.00 -37.11
CA VAL A 385 -30.69 20.42 -35.87
C VAL A 385 -30.52 18.89 -35.81
N PRO A 386 -30.91 18.09 -36.83
CA PRO A 386 -30.73 16.64 -36.77
C PRO A 386 -29.27 16.21 -36.68
N ILE A 387 -28.36 16.94 -37.36
CA ILE A 387 -26.92 16.66 -37.30
C ILE A 387 -26.40 16.93 -35.88
N LEU A 388 -26.79 18.06 -35.27
CA LEU A 388 -26.40 18.37 -33.90
C LEU A 388 -26.90 17.30 -32.90
N ILE A 389 -28.17 16.91 -32.98
CA ILE A 389 -28.75 15.85 -32.14
C ILE A 389 -27.98 14.54 -32.32
N THR A 390 -27.67 14.15 -33.57
CA THR A 390 -26.92 12.93 -33.86
C THR A 390 -25.51 13.00 -33.27
N THR A 391 -24.79 14.11 -33.43
CA THR A 391 -23.45 14.27 -32.85
C THR A 391 -23.45 14.26 -31.33
N ILE A 392 -24.48 14.85 -30.69
CA ILE A 392 -24.65 14.81 -29.24
C ILE A 392 -24.98 13.39 -28.78
N ALA A 393 -25.82 12.65 -29.51
CA ALA A 393 -26.13 11.26 -29.21
C ALA A 393 -24.87 10.37 -29.26
N ILE A 394 -24.01 10.57 -30.26
CA ILE A 394 -22.72 9.86 -30.33
C ILE A 394 -21.81 10.27 -29.16
N ALA A 395 -21.74 11.55 -28.81
CA ALA A 395 -20.99 12.01 -27.63
C ALA A 395 -21.50 11.36 -26.33
N LEU A 396 -22.82 11.17 -26.23
CA LEU A 396 -23.48 10.58 -25.07
C LEU A 396 -23.12 9.10 -24.87
N VAL A 397 -22.80 8.36 -25.94
CA VAL A 397 -22.25 7.00 -25.83
C VAL A 397 -20.95 6.98 -25.01
N GLY A 398 -20.04 7.94 -25.27
CA GLY A 398 -18.83 8.10 -24.47
C GLY A 398 -19.15 8.52 -23.04
N LEU A 399 -20.01 9.53 -22.86
CA LEU A 399 -20.35 10.04 -21.52
C LEU A 399 -21.03 8.99 -20.63
N LEU A 400 -21.85 8.08 -21.18
CA LEU A 400 -22.50 7.02 -20.42
C LEU A 400 -21.53 5.98 -19.84
N ALA A 401 -20.30 5.88 -20.37
CA ALA A 401 -19.28 4.99 -19.82
C ALA A 401 -18.60 5.58 -18.56
N LEU A 402 -18.67 6.91 -18.34
CA LEU A 402 -18.00 7.60 -17.25
C LEU A 402 -18.43 7.17 -15.83
N PRO A 403 -19.73 6.97 -15.52
CA PRO A 403 -20.16 6.57 -14.18
C PRO A 403 -19.58 5.21 -13.74
N GLY A 404 -19.22 4.35 -14.69
CA GLY A 404 -18.59 3.06 -14.41
C GLY A 404 -17.08 3.12 -14.23
N TYR A 405 -16.45 4.29 -14.34
CA TYR A 405 -15.00 4.45 -14.25
C TYR A 405 -14.44 3.96 -12.91
N GLN A 406 -13.50 3.00 -12.97
CA GLN A 406 -12.77 2.53 -11.81
C GLN A 406 -11.28 2.91 -11.92
N THR A 407 -10.83 3.74 -10.97
CA THR A 407 -9.43 4.12 -10.85
C THR A 407 -8.61 3.02 -10.17
N SER A 408 -7.42 2.75 -10.68
CA SER A 408 -6.44 1.89 -10.03
C SER A 408 -5.14 2.66 -9.79
N TYR A 409 -4.61 2.51 -8.57
CA TYR A 409 -3.36 3.13 -8.09
C TYR A 409 -2.19 2.14 -8.04
N ASN A 410 -2.43 0.89 -8.42
CA ASN A 410 -1.42 -0.16 -8.31
C ASN A 410 -0.54 -0.20 -9.57
N ASP A 411 0.60 0.47 -9.51
CA ASP A 411 1.55 0.58 -10.62
C ASP A 411 2.04 -0.77 -11.15
N ARG A 412 2.07 -1.81 -10.29
CA ARG A 412 2.51 -3.18 -10.64
C ARG A 412 1.73 -3.76 -11.82
N LEU A 413 0.46 -3.37 -11.98
CA LEU A 413 -0.44 -3.87 -13.03
C LEU A 413 -0.15 -3.26 -14.41
N TYR A 414 0.57 -2.13 -14.47
CA TYR A 414 0.75 -1.34 -15.70
C TYR A 414 2.18 -1.36 -16.23
N ILE A 415 3.04 -2.15 -15.61
CA ILE A 415 4.42 -2.36 -16.03
C ILE A 415 4.62 -3.84 -16.42
N PRO A 416 5.59 -4.16 -17.29
CA PRO A 416 5.84 -5.53 -17.72
C PRO A 416 6.11 -6.50 -16.57
N GLN A 417 5.64 -7.75 -16.70
CA GLN A 417 5.76 -8.77 -15.64
C GLN A 417 7.18 -9.32 -15.49
N ASP A 418 8.02 -9.14 -16.51
CA ASP A 418 9.43 -9.57 -16.57
C ASP A 418 10.41 -8.59 -15.91
N LEU A 419 9.95 -7.41 -15.49
CA LEU A 419 10.80 -6.45 -14.77
C LEU A 419 11.22 -7.00 -13.39
N PRO A 420 12.49 -6.80 -12.96
CA PRO A 420 13.01 -7.35 -11.71
C PRO A 420 12.16 -7.05 -10.47
N ALA A 421 11.66 -5.82 -10.32
CA ALA A 421 10.78 -5.47 -9.20
C ALA A 421 9.45 -6.25 -9.23
N ASN A 422 8.88 -6.48 -10.42
CA ASN A 422 7.65 -7.25 -10.57
C ASN A 422 7.88 -8.74 -10.33
N VAL A 423 9.01 -9.30 -10.78
CA VAL A 423 9.41 -10.67 -10.46
C VAL A 423 9.61 -10.84 -8.95
N GLY A 424 10.24 -9.86 -8.27
CA GLY A 424 10.40 -9.88 -6.82
C GLY A 424 9.10 -9.78 -6.05
N ASN A 425 8.16 -8.94 -6.51
CA ASN A 425 6.80 -8.89 -5.97
C ASN A 425 6.03 -10.20 -6.21
N ALA A 426 6.16 -10.83 -7.38
CA ALA A 426 5.53 -12.11 -7.67
C ALA A 426 6.10 -13.25 -6.80
N ALA A 427 7.40 -13.19 -6.49
CA ALA A 427 8.04 -14.09 -5.52
C ALA A 427 7.51 -13.85 -4.10
N ALA A 428 7.34 -12.58 -3.70
CA ALA A 428 6.74 -12.24 -2.41
C ALA A 428 5.30 -12.73 -2.28
N ASP A 429 4.47 -12.51 -3.31
CA ASP A 429 3.04 -12.88 -3.32
C ASP A 429 2.80 -14.40 -3.22
N ARG A 430 3.83 -15.24 -3.49
CA ARG A 430 3.75 -16.70 -3.27
C ARG A 430 3.72 -17.08 -1.79
N HIS A 431 4.32 -16.28 -0.92
CA HIS A 431 4.54 -16.60 0.50
C HIS A 431 3.92 -15.58 1.48
N PHE A 432 3.70 -14.35 1.02
CA PHE A 432 3.16 -13.24 1.78
C PHE A 432 1.88 -12.73 1.14
N THR A 433 0.96 -12.20 1.96
CA THR A 433 -0.18 -11.45 1.45
C THR A 433 0.30 -10.09 0.92
N GLN A 434 -0.32 -9.56 -0.14
CA GLN A 434 0.05 -8.27 -0.73
C GLN A 434 0.08 -7.14 0.30
N ALA A 435 -0.90 -7.12 1.21
CA ALA A 435 -0.98 -6.14 2.27
C ALA A 435 0.16 -6.22 3.32
N ARG A 436 0.85 -7.37 3.45
CA ARG A 436 2.03 -7.50 4.31
C ARG A 436 3.26 -6.85 3.68
N MET A 437 3.33 -6.83 2.34
CA MET A 437 4.40 -6.18 1.57
C MET A 437 4.20 -4.66 1.43
N MET A 438 3.00 -4.16 1.73
CA MET A 438 2.65 -2.74 1.62
C MET A 438 1.97 -2.27 2.91
N PRO A 439 2.66 -2.30 4.07
CA PRO A 439 2.05 -1.92 5.33
C PRO A 439 1.87 -0.40 5.46
N GLU A 440 0.93 -0.01 6.31
CA GLU A 440 0.85 1.34 6.84
C GLU A 440 1.60 1.42 8.17
N ILE A 441 2.20 2.57 8.43
CA ILE A 441 2.88 2.86 9.68
C ILE A 441 2.15 4.01 10.35
N LEU A 442 1.57 3.75 11.51
CA LEU A 442 1.02 4.77 12.39
C LEU A 442 2.01 5.04 13.51
N MET A 443 2.41 6.28 13.68
CA MET A 443 3.28 6.71 14.77
C MET A 443 2.52 7.66 15.68
N ILE A 444 2.61 7.42 16.98
CA ILE A 444 2.18 8.36 18.02
C ILE A 444 3.40 8.96 18.71
N GLU A 445 3.32 10.24 19.03
CA GLU A 445 4.37 10.97 19.75
C GLU A 445 3.80 11.57 21.04
N SER A 446 4.42 11.23 22.16
CA SER A 446 4.08 11.70 23.51
C SER A 446 5.07 12.75 24.00
N ASP A 447 4.69 13.48 25.06
CA ASP A 447 5.56 14.43 25.76
C ASP A 447 6.52 13.74 26.77
N HIS A 448 6.21 12.51 27.18
CA HIS A 448 6.97 11.69 28.13
C HIS A 448 7.35 10.31 27.57
N ASP A 449 8.23 9.58 28.26
CA ASP A 449 8.68 8.24 27.87
C ASP A 449 7.60 7.19 28.14
N MET A 450 7.18 6.48 27.09
CA MET A 450 6.11 5.48 27.12
C MET A 450 6.55 4.09 27.59
N ARG A 451 7.82 3.90 28.00
CA ARG A 451 8.38 2.62 28.46
C ARG A 451 7.95 2.28 29.90
N ASN A 452 6.64 2.29 30.13
CA ASN A 452 6.04 2.01 31.42
C ASN A 452 4.72 1.23 31.27
N PRO A 453 4.25 0.54 32.33
CA PRO A 453 3.02 -0.26 32.26
C PRO A 453 1.77 0.53 31.89
N ALA A 454 1.64 1.78 32.35
CA ALA A 454 0.45 2.59 32.12
C ALA A 454 0.29 2.96 30.64
N ASP A 455 1.36 3.40 29.99
CA ASP A 455 1.31 3.74 28.57
C ASP A 455 1.18 2.50 27.70
N PHE A 456 1.75 1.36 28.10
CA PHE A 456 1.53 0.10 27.39
C PHE A 456 0.05 -0.34 27.39
N LEU A 457 -0.71 -0.07 28.45
CA LEU A 457 -2.18 -0.26 28.43
C LEU A 457 -2.85 0.64 27.38
N ILE A 458 -2.37 1.87 27.21
CA ILE A 458 -2.89 2.82 26.21
C ILE A 458 -2.51 2.37 24.80
N LEU A 459 -1.25 1.98 24.57
CA LEU A 459 -0.76 1.43 23.30
C LEU A 459 -1.54 0.17 22.90
N HIS A 460 -1.87 -0.68 23.87
CA HIS A 460 -2.71 -1.86 23.65
C HIS A 460 -4.13 -1.50 23.26
N LYS A 461 -4.76 -0.57 23.99
CA LYS A 461 -6.10 -0.04 23.67
C LYS A 461 -6.13 0.55 22.26
N LEU A 462 -5.09 1.30 21.89
CA LEU A 462 -4.93 1.88 20.55
C LEU A 462 -4.81 0.79 19.48
N ALA A 463 -3.97 -0.23 19.68
CA ALA A 463 -3.84 -1.35 18.76
C ALA A 463 -5.17 -2.07 18.52
N LYS A 464 -5.95 -2.32 19.59
CA LYS A 464 -7.29 -2.93 19.49
C LYS A 464 -8.30 -2.05 18.77
N ALA A 465 -8.27 -0.74 19.00
CA ALA A 465 -9.15 0.21 18.31
C ALA A 465 -8.87 0.23 16.80
N ILE A 466 -7.59 0.26 16.40
CA ILE A 466 -7.18 0.20 15.00
C ILE A 466 -7.56 -1.16 14.37
N PHE A 467 -7.36 -2.27 15.09
CA PHE A 467 -7.71 -3.61 14.60
C PHE A 467 -9.22 -3.78 14.34
N LYS A 468 -10.08 -3.07 15.07
CA LYS A 468 -11.53 -3.07 14.85
C LYS A 468 -11.97 -2.32 13.59
N VAL A 469 -11.09 -1.54 12.96
CA VAL A 469 -11.41 -0.83 11.72
C VAL A 469 -11.65 -1.85 10.60
N PRO A 470 -12.81 -1.80 9.90
CA PRO A 470 -13.10 -2.71 8.80
C PRO A 470 -12.02 -2.68 7.71
N GLY A 471 -11.58 -3.86 7.27
CA GLY A 471 -10.55 -3.98 6.22
C GLY A 471 -9.12 -4.02 6.75
N ILE A 472 -8.90 -3.94 8.06
CA ILE A 472 -7.60 -4.24 8.68
C ILE A 472 -7.51 -5.74 9.00
N SER A 473 -6.42 -6.38 8.59
CA SER A 473 -6.18 -7.81 8.87
C SER A 473 -5.26 -8.03 10.05
N ARG A 474 -4.33 -7.10 10.30
CA ARG A 474 -3.30 -7.24 11.34
C ARG A 474 -2.80 -5.87 11.80
N VAL A 475 -2.53 -5.74 13.09
CA VAL A 475 -1.88 -4.58 13.68
C VAL A 475 -0.72 -5.07 14.53
N GLN A 476 0.50 -4.78 14.10
CA GLN A 476 1.71 -5.09 14.84
C GLN A 476 2.15 -3.85 15.62
N GLY A 477 2.52 -4.05 16.87
CA GLY A 477 3.05 -3.00 17.75
C GLY A 477 3.75 -3.66 18.92
N ILE A 478 4.29 -2.87 19.84
CA ILE A 478 5.08 -3.42 20.96
C ILE A 478 4.28 -4.37 21.87
N THR A 479 2.97 -4.17 22.01
CA THR A 479 2.09 -5.05 22.81
C THR A 479 1.59 -6.28 22.03
N ARG A 480 1.81 -6.32 20.71
CA ARG A 480 1.32 -7.35 19.79
C ARG A 480 2.30 -7.51 18.60
N PRO A 481 3.57 -7.91 18.82
CA PRO A 481 4.60 -7.85 17.77
C PRO A 481 4.27 -8.75 16.57
N GLU A 482 3.65 -9.91 16.80
CA GLU A 482 3.22 -10.84 15.74
C GLU A 482 1.86 -10.48 15.12
N GLY A 483 1.19 -9.47 15.67
CA GLY A 483 -0.19 -9.09 15.36
C GLY A 483 -1.23 -9.76 16.27
N THR A 484 -0.83 -10.78 17.01
CA THR A 484 -1.56 -11.38 18.13
C THR A 484 -1.06 -10.80 19.46
N PRO A 485 -1.88 -10.80 20.52
CA PRO A 485 -1.41 -10.41 21.84
C PRO A 485 -0.27 -11.32 22.31
N ILE A 486 0.62 -10.76 23.12
CA ILE A 486 1.69 -11.52 23.77
C ILE A 486 1.02 -12.50 24.74
N GLU A 487 1.36 -13.78 24.61
CA GLU A 487 0.90 -14.84 25.52
C GLU A 487 1.26 -14.49 26.97
N HIS A 488 0.49 -14.99 27.93
CA HIS A 488 0.81 -14.89 29.36
C HIS A 488 0.78 -13.46 29.93
N THR A 489 0.12 -12.52 29.24
CA THR A 489 -0.01 -11.11 29.67
C THR A 489 -1.38 -10.76 30.24
N SER A 490 -2.33 -11.70 30.27
CA SER A 490 -3.65 -11.46 30.85
C SER A 490 -3.59 -11.49 32.39
N ILE A 491 -4.39 -10.66 33.06
CA ILE A 491 -4.49 -10.67 34.53
C ILE A 491 -4.86 -12.06 35.07
N PRO A 492 -5.83 -12.80 34.49
CA PRO A 492 -6.11 -14.19 34.88
C PRO A 492 -4.89 -15.11 34.83
N PHE A 493 -4.07 -14.99 33.79
CA PHE A 493 -2.84 -15.79 33.66
C PHE A 493 -1.81 -15.41 34.73
N LEU A 494 -1.60 -14.11 34.97
CA LEU A 494 -0.66 -13.65 36.00
C LEU A 494 -1.10 -14.10 37.41
N MET A 495 -2.41 -14.12 37.67
CA MET A 495 -2.97 -14.66 38.92
C MET A 495 -2.76 -16.17 39.04
N ASP A 496 -2.93 -16.93 37.95
CA ASP A 496 -2.62 -18.36 37.92
C ASP A 496 -1.13 -18.63 38.22
N MET A 497 -0.23 -17.88 37.58
CA MET A 497 1.21 -18.03 37.79
C MET A 497 1.60 -17.77 39.26
N GLN A 498 0.93 -16.81 39.93
CA GLN A 498 1.10 -16.57 41.36
C GLN A 498 0.54 -17.73 42.21
N ASN A 499 -0.60 -18.31 41.82
CA ASN A 499 -1.24 -19.42 42.53
C ASN A 499 -0.53 -20.76 42.34
N ALA A 500 0.21 -20.96 41.24
CA ALA A 500 0.96 -22.18 40.98
C ALA A 500 1.96 -22.52 42.11
N GLY A 501 2.63 -21.50 42.67
CA GLY A 501 3.50 -21.67 43.84
C GLY A 501 2.75 -22.10 45.11
N MET A 502 1.50 -21.64 45.26
CA MET A 502 0.62 -22.04 46.36
C MET A 502 0.10 -23.47 46.18
N GLN A 503 -0.22 -23.91 44.96
CA GLN A 503 -0.60 -25.30 44.68
C GLN A 503 0.53 -26.29 45.03
N GLY A 504 1.78 -25.97 44.65
CA GLY A 504 2.93 -26.78 45.05
C GLY A 504 3.04 -26.91 46.58
N SER A 505 2.75 -25.84 47.31
CA SER A 505 2.72 -25.83 48.78
C SER A 505 1.56 -26.65 49.36
N ILE A 506 0.36 -26.59 48.77
CA ILE A 506 -0.81 -27.37 49.19
C ILE A 506 -0.58 -28.87 48.96
N SER A 507 -0.02 -29.26 47.80
CA SER A 507 0.37 -30.65 47.51
C SER A 507 1.34 -31.20 48.55
N PHE A 508 2.34 -30.40 48.91
CA PHE A 508 3.27 -30.73 49.98
C PHE A 508 2.57 -30.89 51.35
N MET A 509 1.69 -29.93 51.73
CA MET A 509 0.94 -29.99 52.99
C MET A 509 -0.01 -31.20 53.06
N LYS A 510 -0.73 -31.52 51.98
CA LYS A 510 -1.56 -32.74 51.87
C LYS A 510 -0.72 -34.00 52.08
N SER A 511 0.47 -34.05 51.49
CA SER A 511 1.40 -35.16 51.67
C SER A 511 1.86 -35.31 53.12
N ARG A 512 2.17 -34.20 53.81
CA ARG A 512 2.51 -34.23 55.25
C ARG A 512 1.30 -34.60 56.13
N MET A 513 0.09 -34.19 55.77
CA MET A 513 -1.13 -34.54 56.51
C MET A 513 -1.40 -36.04 56.44
N ASN A 514 -1.17 -36.67 55.29
CA ASN A 514 -1.33 -38.12 55.12
C ASN A 514 -0.40 -38.95 56.03
N ASP A 515 0.74 -38.40 56.45
CA ASP A 515 1.62 -39.08 57.42
C ASP A 515 0.94 -39.26 58.79
N LEU A 516 -0.04 -38.41 59.17
CA LEU A 516 -0.82 -38.61 60.41
C LEU A 516 -1.63 -39.91 60.38
N LEU A 517 -2.07 -40.36 59.21
CA LEU A 517 -2.76 -41.65 59.08
C LEU A 517 -1.80 -42.81 59.37
N GLU A 518 -0.53 -42.67 59.00
CA GLU A 518 0.49 -43.67 59.34
C GLU A 518 0.75 -43.67 60.86
N GLN A 519 0.77 -42.49 61.50
CA GLN A 519 0.86 -42.37 62.95
C GLN A 519 -0.36 -43.00 63.67
N VAL A 520 -1.56 -42.82 63.13
CA VAL A 520 -2.78 -43.48 63.61
C VAL A 520 -2.67 -45.01 63.50
N LYS A 521 -2.14 -45.55 62.40
CA LYS A 521 -1.91 -47.00 62.27
C LYS A 521 -0.93 -47.53 63.32
N LEU A 522 0.12 -46.77 63.63
CA LEU A 522 1.07 -47.14 64.69
C LEU A 522 0.39 -47.10 66.07
N MET A 523 -0.44 -46.09 66.34
CA MET A 523 -1.24 -46.03 67.57
C MET A 523 -2.25 -47.19 67.68
N ASP A 524 -2.89 -47.59 66.58
CA ASP A 524 -3.80 -48.74 66.55
C ASP A 524 -3.08 -50.02 66.97
N LYS A 525 -1.86 -50.24 66.46
CA LYS A 525 -1.01 -51.36 66.90
C LYS A 525 -0.68 -51.26 68.38
N GLN A 526 -0.34 -50.08 68.88
CA GLN A 526 0.03 -49.88 70.28
C GLN A 526 -1.17 -50.08 71.23
N ILE A 527 -2.37 -49.61 70.87
CA ILE A 527 -3.61 -49.84 71.63
C ILE A 527 -3.93 -51.33 71.68
N ALA A 528 -3.80 -52.04 70.55
CA ALA A 528 -4.02 -53.49 70.50
C ALA A 528 -3.05 -54.26 71.43
N LEU A 529 -1.77 -53.88 71.43
CA LEU A 529 -0.76 -54.45 72.32
C LEU A 529 -1.07 -54.16 73.80
N MET A 530 -1.48 -52.94 74.15
CA MET A 530 -1.84 -52.56 75.52
C MET A 530 -3.07 -53.31 76.03
N LYS A 531 -4.10 -53.49 75.18
CA LYS A 531 -5.28 -54.33 75.51
C LYS A 531 -4.88 -55.78 75.79
N ARG A 532 -3.96 -56.32 74.99
CA ARG A 532 -3.42 -57.68 75.23
C ARG A 532 -2.65 -57.77 76.53
N MET A 533 -1.86 -56.75 76.87
CA MET A 533 -1.09 -56.69 78.12
C MET A 533 -2.00 -56.60 79.35
N TYR A 534 -3.08 -55.81 79.27
CA TYR A 534 -4.10 -55.74 80.31
C TYR A 534 -4.75 -57.11 80.58
N GLU A 535 -5.12 -57.85 79.53
CA GLU A 535 -5.71 -59.18 79.68
C GLU A 535 -4.74 -60.17 80.35
N LEU A 536 -3.46 -60.13 79.99
CA LEU A 536 -2.42 -60.97 80.61
C LEU A 536 -2.17 -60.60 82.08
N GLN A 537 -2.17 -59.31 82.43
CA GLN A 537 -2.04 -58.86 83.82
C GLN A 537 -3.26 -59.26 84.67
N LYS A 538 -4.46 -59.26 84.09
CA LYS A 538 -5.67 -59.72 84.75
C LYS A 538 -5.56 -61.20 85.11
N GLN A 539 -5.13 -62.03 84.16
CA GLN A 539 -4.86 -63.45 84.40
C GLN A 539 -3.79 -63.65 85.48
N LEU A 540 -2.72 -62.86 85.49
CA LEU A 540 -1.67 -62.94 86.50
C LEU A 540 -2.19 -62.59 87.90
N ASN A 541 -3.02 -61.55 88.03
CA ASN A 541 -3.64 -61.17 89.30
C ASN A 541 -4.58 -62.26 89.83
N ASP A 542 -5.44 -62.82 88.97
CA ASP A 542 -6.35 -63.91 89.35
C ASP A 542 -5.59 -65.16 89.83
N ILE A 543 -4.48 -65.51 89.16
CA ILE A 543 -3.60 -66.61 89.56
C ILE A 543 -2.90 -66.31 90.90
N THR A 544 -2.44 -65.07 91.10
CA THR A 544 -1.74 -64.65 92.32
C THR A 544 -2.68 -64.70 93.53
N HIS A 545 -3.91 -64.18 93.37
CA HIS A 545 -4.95 -64.23 94.41
C HIS A 545 -5.35 -65.67 94.76
N LYS A 546 -5.53 -66.52 93.75
CA LYS A 546 -5.82 -67.95 93.95
C LYS A 546 -4.67 -68.65 94.68
N SER A 547 -3.42 -68.35 94.33
CA SER A 547 -2.23 -68.92 94.98
C SER A 547 -2.12 -68.49 96.44
N PHE A 548 -2.47 -67.24 96.77
CA PHE A 548 -2.55 -66.78 98.15
C PHE A 548 -3.59 -67.56 98.96
N LEU A 549 -4.82 -67.72 98.44
CA LEU A 549 -5.88 -68.49 99.10
C LEU A 549 -5.46 -69.95 99.34
N THR A 550 -4.87 -70.61 98.35
CA THR A 550 -4.37 -71.98 98.50
C THR A 550 -3.25 -72.08 99.55
N THR A 551 -2.39 -71.07 99.67
CA THR A 551 -1.32 -71.02 100.68
C THR A 551 -1.89 -70.85 102.10
N VAL A 552 -2.99 -70.10 102.25
CA VAL A 552 -3.72 -69.96 103.52
C VAL A 552 -4.35 -71.30 103.92
N GLU A 553 -5.02 -71.99 103.00
CA GLU A 553 -5.59 -73.32 103.25
C GLU A 553 -4.51 -74.33 103.69
N MET A 554 -3.35 -74.32 103.04
CA MET A 554 -2.22 -75.20 103.35
C MET A 554 -1.64 -74.95 104.76
N SER A 555 -1.57 -73.69 105.20
CA SER A 555 -1.19 -73.33 106.58
C SER A 555 -2.19 -73.86 107.61
N GLN A 556 -3.48 -73.86 107.28
CA GLN A 556 -4.52 -74.38 108.15
C GLN A 556 -4.43 -75.90 108.32
N VAL A 557 -4.08 -76.62 107.26
CA VAL A 557 -3.82 -78.08 107.31
C VAL A 557 -2.60 -78.40 108.19
N ILE A 558 -1.50 -77.65 108.07
CA ILE A 558 -0.30 -77.84 108.90
C ILE A 558 -0.60 -77.65 110.39
N LYS A 559 -1.46 -76.69 110.75
CA LYS A 559 -1.93 -76.50 112.14
C LYS A 559 -2.69 -77.69 112.71
N VAL A 560 -3.54 -78.33 111.90
CA VAL A 560 -4.30 -79.54 112.31
C VAL A 560 -3.35 -80.73 112.50
N LEU A 561 -2.35 -80.85 111.63
CA LEU A 561 -1.32 -81.89 111.69
C LEU A 561 -0.44 -81.75 112.95
N MET A 562 -0.06 -80.51 113.31
CA MET A 562 0.60 -80.22 114.59
C MET A 562 -0.24 -80.60 115.81
N GLY A 563 -1.55 -80.29 115.81
CA GLY A 563 -2.44 -80.63 116.91
C GLY A 563 -2.53 -82.15 117.12
N SER A 564 -2.66 -82.90 116.03
CA SER A 564 -2.71 -84.37 116.08
C SER A 564 -1.38 -85.00 116.53
N ALA A 565 -0.25 -84.38 116.19
CA ALA A 565 1.07 -84.83 116.63
C ALA A 565 1.33 -84.54 118.12
N ALA A 566 0.84 -83.40 118.63
CA ALA A 566 0.92 -83.05 120.05
C ALA A 566 0.07 -83.99 120.93
N ASP A 567 -1.14 -84.34 120.49
CA ASP A 567 -2.01 -85.29 121.19
C ASP A 567 -1.40 -86.70 121.26
N PHE A 568 -0.68 -87.12 120.21
CA PHE A 568 0.06 -88.39 120.20
C PHE A 568 1.28 -88.36 121.13
N ASP A 569 2.07 -87.28 121.16
CA ASP A 569 3.23 -87.16 122.07
C ASP A 569 2.83 -87.24 123.55
N ASP A 570 1.70 -86.62 123.93
CA ASP A 570 1.21 -86.64 125.30
C ASP A 570 0.72 -88.04 125.76
N PHE A 571 0.23 -88.90 124.86
CA PHE A 571 -0.19 -90.26 125.20
C PHE A 571 0.99 -91.21 125.47
N VAL A 572 2.10 -91.05 124.75
CA VAL A 572 3.28 -91.97 124.81
C VAL A 572 4.35 -91.49 125.80
N ARG A 573 4.12 -90.36 126.48
CA ARG A 573 5.03 -89.73 127.46
C ARG A 573 5.62 -90.66 128.53
N PRO A 574 4.88 -91.61 129.14
CA PRO A 574 5.45 -92.50 130.15
C PRO A 574 6.51 -93.45 129.57
N ILE A 575 6.29 -93.91 128.32
CA ILE A 575 7.21 -94.79 127.59
C ILE A 575 8.44 -94.01 127.14
N ARG A 576 8.24 -92.77 126.67
CA ARG A 576 9.32 -91.85 126.33
C ARG A 576 10.24 -91.61 127.53
N ASN A 577 9.70 -91.30 128.72
CA ASN A 577 10.53 -91.05 129.91
C ASN A 577 11.26 -92.31 130.42
N TYR A 578 10.68 -93.51 130.29
CA TYR A 578 11.38 -94.76 130.63
C TYR A 578 12.57 -95.02 129.70
N LEU A 579 12.39 -94.81 128.39
CA LEU A 579 13.44 -95.02 127.38
C LEU A 579 14.58 -93.98 127.47
N TYR A 580 14.34 -92.79 128.02
CA TYR A 580 15.36 -91.75 128.23
C TYR A 580 16.20 -91.96 129.51
N TRP A 581 15.78 -92.82 130.44
CA TRP A 581 16.44 -93.04 131.73
C TRP A 581 17.40 -94.26 131.75
N GLU A 582 17.26 -95.22 130.83
CA GLU A 582 18.05 -96.46 130.83
C GLU A 582 19.38 -96.35 130.04
N PRO A 583 20.57 -96.48 130.67
CA PRO A 583 21.86 -96.08 130.06
C PRO A 583 22.36 -96.93 128.88
N HIS A 584 21.77 -98.10 128.60
CA HIS A 584 22.26 -99.06 127.61
C HIS A 584 21.41 -99.15 126.33
N CYS A 585 20.46 -98.22 126.10
CA CYS A 585 19.53 -98.28 124.97
C CYS A 585 20.13 -97.96 123.57
N TYR A 586 21.42 -97.61 123.51
CA TYR A 586 22.12 -97.31 122.25
C TYR A 586 22.44 -98.56 121.41
N ASP A 587 22.59 -99.74 122.03
CA ASP A 587 22.99 -100.98 121.35
C ASP A 587 21.80 -101.90 121.02
N ILE A 588 20.56 -101.48 121.30
CA ILE A 588 19.34 -102.24 121.05
C ILE A 588 18.61 -101.66 119.82
N PRO A 589 18.57 -102.37 118.67
CA PRO A 589 18.02 -101.85 117.42
C PRO A 589 16.58 -101.35 117.51
N LEU A 590 15.75 -101.98 118.36
CA LEU A 590 14.34 -101.60 118.55
C LEU A 590 14.18 -100.28 119.32
N CYS A 591 15.12 -99.95 120.22
CA CYS A 591 15.05 -98.75 121.04
C CYS A 591 15.42 -97.48 120.24
N TRP A 592 16.44 -97.59 119.37
CA TRP A 592 16.88 -96.50 118.50
C TRP A 592 15.83 -96.10 117.46
N SER A 593 15.13 -97.07 116.86
CA SER A 593 14.07 -96.78 115.88
C SER A 593 12.89 -95.99 116.45
N VAL A 594 12.57 -96.22 117.73
CA VAL A 594 11.47 -95.52 118.39
C VAL A 594 11.86 -94.07 118.72
N ARG A 595 13.14 -93.78 118.97
CA ARG A 595 13.64 -92.42 119.20
C ARG A 595 13.65 -91.53 117.95
N ALA A 596 14.07 -92.08 116.81
CA ALA A 596 14.12 -91.33 115.54
C ALA A 596 12.73 -90.84 115.07
N ILE A 597 11.67 -91.58 115.43
CA ILE A 597 10.28 -91.18 115.15
C ILE A 597 9.90 -89.92 115.95
N PHE A 598 10.39 -89.75 117.18
CA PHE A 598 10.13 -88.55 117.98
C PHE A 598 10.91 -87.33 117.49
N GLU A 599 12.17 -87.49 117.05
CA GLU A 599 12.95 -86.40 116.45
C GLU A 599 12.34 -85.89 115.12
N ALA A 600 11.63 -86.73 114.37
CA ALA A 600 10.87 -86.32 113.19
C ALA A 600 9.61 -85.48 113.51
N ILE A 601 8.99 -85.70 114.68
CA ILE A 601 7.82 -84.94 115.14
C ILE A 601 8.23 -83.51 115.55
N ASP A 602 9.41 -83.33 116.15
CA ASP A 602 9.92 -82.01 116.55
C ASP A 602 10.18 -81.07 115.35
N GLY A 603 10.51 -81.61 114.17
CA GLY A 603 10.77 -80.86 112.92
C GLY A 603 9.53 -80.18 112.30
N ILE A 604 8.31 -80.54 112.73
CA ILE A 604 7.05 -79.99 112.19
C ILE A 604 6.86 -78.51 112.61
N SER A 605 7.45 -78.09 113.74
CA SER A 605 7.37 -76.70 114.23
C SER A 605 8.09 -75.69 113.32
N ALA A 606 9.29 -76.05 112.84
CA ALA A 606 10.10 -75.22 111.95
C ALA A 606 9.44 -74.97 110.58
N LEU A 607 8.66 -75.94 110.09
CA LEU A 607 7.92 -75.83 108.84
C LEU A 607 6.78 -74.79 108.93
N ASN A 608 6.08 -74.73 110.06
CA ASN A 608 4.98 -73.80 110.29
C ASN A 608 5.45 -72.33 110.37
N ASP A 609 6.60 -72.07 110.99
CA ASP A 609 7.15 -70.71 111.10
C ASP A 609 7.58 -70.16 109.72
N LYS A 610 8.16 -71.01 108.86
CA LYS A 610 8.49 -70.60 107.48
C LYS A 610 7.26 -70.37 106.60
N MET A 611 6.18 -71.11 106.80
CA MET A 611 4.91 -70.87 106.10
C MET A 611 4.24 -69.54 106.51
N LYS A 612 4.39 -69.10 107.76
CA LYS A 612 3.91 -67.78 108.19
C LYS A 612 4.66 -66.63 107.52
N GLU A 613 6.00 -66.71 107.41
CA GLU A 613 6.78 -65.70 106.68
C GLU A 613 6.34 -65.58 105.21
N MET A 614 6.09 -66.72 104.55
CA MET A 614 5.65 -66.76 103.15
C MET A 614 4.25 -66.13 102.96
N LEU A 615 3.32 -66.34 103.90
CA LEU A 615 1.99 -65.73 103.87
C LEU A 615 2.03 -64.19 103.96
N VAL A 616 2.94 -63.64 104.77
CA VAL A 616 3.10 -62.17 104.87
C VAL A 616 3.57 -61.58 103.54
N GLN A 617 4.47 -62.27 102.82
CA GLN A 617 4.96 -61.83 101.52
C GLN A 617 3.89 -61.93 100.42
N PHE A 618 3.12 -63.02 100.38
CA PHE A 618 2.02 -63.15 99.42
C PHE A 618 0.89 -62.15 99.67
N ALA A 619 0.58 -61.82 100.93
CA ALA A 619 -0.41 -60.80 101.26
C ALA A 619 0.00 -59.39 100.77
N ALA A 620 1.29 -59.08 100.75
CA ALA A 620 1.81 -57.84 100.18
C ALA A 620 1.66 -57.81 98.65
N LEU A 621 1.93 -58.94 97.98
CA LEU A 621 1.74 -59.10 96.53
C LEU A 621 0.27 -58.98 96.10
N ASP A 622 -0.65 -59.62 96.83
CA ASP A 622 -2.11 -59.59 96.58
C ASP A 622 -2.70 -58.17 96.72
N LYS A 623 -2.07 -57.31 97.53
CA LYS A 623 -2.52 -55.91 97.72
C LYS A 623 -2.07 -54.96 96.61
N ILE A 624 -0.91 -55.20 96.00
CA ILE A 624 -0.31 -54.30 95.00
C ILE A 624 -0.82 -54.60 93.58
N MET A 625 -1.01 -55.87 93.23
CA MET A 625 -1.43 -56.27 91.88
C MET A 625 -2.76 -55.65 91.39
N PRO A 626 -3.80 -55.49 92.24
CA PRO A 626 -5.06 -54.84 91.84
C PRO A 626 -4.88 -53.35 91.50
N GLN A 627 -3.97 -52.66 92.20
CA GLN A 627 -3.71 -51.23 91.96
C GLN A 627 -3.06 -50.98 90.60
N LEU A 628 -2.21 -51.92 90.16
CA LEU A 628 -1.56 -51.88 88.85
C LEU A 628 -2.57 -52.13 87.71
N LEU A 629 -3.55 -53.00 87.92
CA LEU A 629 -4.63 -53.29 86.98
C LEU A 629 -5.60 -52.12 86.79
N GLU A 630 -5.84 -51.29 87.82
CA GLU A 630 -6.78 -50.17 87.74
C GLU A 630 -6.27 -49.02 86.85
N GLN A 631 -4.96 -48.92 86.63
CA GLN A 631 -4.37 -47.83 85.83
C GLN A 631 -4.38 -48.11 84.33
N MET A 632 -4.30 -49.37 83.92
CA MET A 632 -4.17 -49.77 82.51
C MET A 632 -5.36 -49.35 81.62
N PRO A 633 -6.63 -49.50 82.04
CA PRO A 633 -7.77 -49.02 81.25
C PRO A 633 -7.76 -47.50 81.02
N LYS A 634 -7.28 -46.72 82.01
CA LYS A 634 -7.19 -45.25 81.90
C LYS A 634 -6.19 -44.83 80.83
N ILE A 635 -5.05 -45.53 80.73
CA ILE A 635 -4.03 -45.29 79.69
C ILE A 635 -4.56 -45.66 78.30
N ILE A 636 -5.26 -46.79 78.16
CA ILE A 636 -5.86 -47.21 76.89
C ILE A 636 -6.90 -46.19 76.41
N ALA A 637 -7.76 -45.68 77.30
CA ALA A 637 -8.76 -44.68 76.97
C ALA A 637 -8.15 -43.35 76.48
N ILE A 638 -7.05 -42.90 77.10
CA ILE A 638 -6.31 -41.71 76.65
C ILE A 638 -5.76 -41.92 75.23
N MET A 639 -5.19 -43.10 74.95
CA MET A 639 -4.65 -43.44 73.63
C MET A 639 -5.73 -43.52 72.55
N GLU A 640 -6.89 -44.10 72.86
CA GLU A 640 -8.07 -44.10 71.97
C GLU A 640 -8.59 -42.68 71.72
N GLY A 641 -8.57 -41.82 72.73
CA GLY A 641 -8.89 -40.39 72.62
C GLY A 641 -7.92 -39.62 71.72
N MET A 642 -6.61 -39.81 71.90
CA MET A 642 -5.56 -39.19 71.05
C MET A 642 -5.66 -39.67 69.60
N ARG A 643 -5.92 -40.95 69.37
CA ARG A 643 -6.21 -41.51 68.04
C ARG A 643 -7.42 -40.82 67.40
N GLY A 644 -8.52 -40.72 68.14
CA GLY A 644 -9.74 -40.04 67.67
C GLY A 644 -9.51 -38.57 67.34
N MET A 645 -8.66 -37.89 68.11
CA MET A 645 -8.27 -36.50 67.86
C MET A 645 -7.44 -36.36 66.58
N MET A 646 -6.44 -37.23 66.35
CA MET A 646 -5.65 -37.22 65.11
C MET A 646 -6.48 -37.51 63.86
N LEU A 647 -7.41 -38.46 63.92
CA LEU A 647 -8.33 -38.73 62.81
C LEU A 647 -9.24 -37.54 62.50
N LYS A 648 -9.79 -36.89 63.54
CA LYS A 648 -10.58 -35.66 63.36
C LYS A 648 -9.72 -34.56 62.75
N MET A 649 -8.51 -34.32 63.28
CA MET A 649 -7.58 -33.31 62.78
C MET A 649 -7.20 -33.55 61.31
N HIS A 650 -6.90 -34.80 60.92
CA HIS A 650 -6.69 -35.18 59.53
C HIS A 650 -7.91 -34.87 58.67
N SER A 651 -9.11 -35.32 59.07
CA SER A 651 -10.33 -35.11 58.29
C SER A 651 -10.69 -33.64 58.12
N THR A 652 -10.52 -32.83 59.18
CA THR A 652 -10.80 -31.39 59.14
C THR A 652 -9.80 -30.68 58.23
N MET A 653 -8.50 -30.91 58.40
CA MET A 653 -7.49 -30.25 57.56
C MET A 653 -7.47 -30.74 56.12
N SER A 654 -7.71 -32.04 55.89
CA SER A 654 -7.87 -32.58 54.54
C SER A 654 -9.07 -31.97 53.82
N GLY A 655 -10.18 -31.73 54.52
CA GLY A 655 -11.33 -31.02 53.97
C GLY A 655 -10.99 -29.56 53.64
N THR A 656 -10.34 -28.84 54.55
CA THR A 656 -9.91 -27.45 54.34
C THR A 656 -8.95 -27.33 53.15
N PHE A 657 -7.94 -28.21 53.07
CA PHE A 657 -7.01 -28.24 51.93
C PHE A 657 -7.66 -28.71 50.63
N GLY A 658 -8.71 -29.52 50.68
CA GLY A 658 -9.53 -29.86 49.51
C GLY A 658 -10.18 -28.62 48.90
N VAL A 659 -10.88 -27.83 49.71
CA VAL A 659 -11.54 -26.58 49.27
C VAL A 659 -10.54 -25.57 48.72
N LEU A 660 -9.39 -25.42 49.38
CA LEU A 660 -8.30 -24.55 48.91
C LEU A 660 -7.70 -25.02 47.58
N ASP A 661 -7.62 -26.32 47.35
CA ASP A 661 -7.09 -26.89 46.10
C ASP A 661 -8.08 -26.69 44.95
N ASP A 662 -9.37 -26.99 45.17
CA ASP A 662 -10.43 -26.80 44.17
C ASP A 662 -10.53 -25.32 43.74
N SER A 663 -10.49 -24.39 44.70
CA SER A 663 -10.49 -22.94 44.41
C SER A 663 -9.26 -22.49 43.61
N ASN A 664 -8.12 -23.16 43.77
CA ASN A 664 -6.89 -22.84 43.03
C ASN A 664 -6.83 -23.52 41.66
N SER A 665 -7.42 -24.70 41.50
CA SER A 665 -7.47 -25.37 40.19
C SER A 665 -8.40 -24.61 39.22
N ASP A 666 -9.50 -24.04 39.72
CA ASP A 666 -10.42 -23.25 38.91
C ASP A 666 -9.77 -21.96 38.38
N THR A 667 -8.89 -21.33 39.18
CA THR A 667 -8.14 -20.15 38.75
C THR A 667 -7.10 -20.49 37.68
N GLY A 668 -6.48 -21.68 37.73
CA GLY A 668 -5.56 -22.11 36.68
C GLY A 668 -6.23 -22.50 35.37
N ALA A 669 -7.37 -23.18 35.45
CA ALA A 669 -8.20 -23.43 34.27
C ALA A 669 -8.65 -22.11 33.60
N MET A 670 -8.98 -21.09 34.40
CA MET A 670 -9.32 -19.76 33.90
C MET A 670 -8.14 -19.11 33.17
N GLY A 671 -6.93 -19.09 33.76
CA GLY A 671 -5.73 -18.54 33.12
C GLY A 671 -5.43 -19.18 31.76
N GLN A 672 -5.48 -20.51 31.69
CA GLN A 672 -5.29 -21.27 30.44
C GLN A 672 -6.39 -21.00 29.41
N ALA A 673 -7.65 -20.85 29.83
CA ALA A 673 -8.75 -20.56 28.92
C ALA A 673 -8.64 -19.17 28.26
N PHE A 674 -8.23 -18.14 29.02
CA PHE A 674 -7.99 -16.80 28.46
C PHE A 674 -6.84 -16.79 27.47
N ASP A 675 -5.74 -17.48 27.80
CA ASP A 675 -4.55 -17.57 26.94
C ASP A 675 -4.84 -18.36 25.65
N ALA A 676 -5.54 -19.50 25.77
CA ALA A 676 -5.97 -20.31 24.62
C ALA A 676 -6.99 -19.57 23.72
N ALA A 677 -7.82 -18.70 24.29
CA ALA A 677 -8.73 -17.84 23.55
C ALA A 677 -8.03 -16.64 22.89
N GLN A 678 -6.75 -16.40 23.22
CA GLN A 678 -6.01 -15.18 22.86
C GLN A 678 -6.76 -13.90 23.25
N ASP A 679 -7.48 -13.96 24.38
CA ASP A 679 -8.25 -12.84 24.89
C ASP A 679 -7.37 -11.95 25.77
N ASP A 680 -7.14 -10.72 25.29
CA ASP A 680 -6.29 -9.70 25.87
C ASP A 680 -7.08 -8.50 26.40
N ASP A 681 -8.39 -8.66 26.67
CA ASP A 681 -9.22 -7.64 27.32
C ASP A 681 -8.67 -7.22 28.71
N SER A 682 -7.88 -8.08 29.34
CA SER A 682 -7.22 -7.85 30.64
C SER A 682 -5.68 -7.79 30.55
N PHE A 683 -5.15 -7.24 29.47
CA PHE A 683 -3.70 -7.09 29.27
C PHE A 683 -3.03 -6.29 30.40
N TYR A 684 -1.92 -6.81 30.93
CA TYR A 684 -1.04 -6.11 31.87
C TYR A 684 0.40 -6.66 31.77
N LEU A 685 1.38 -5.76 31.75
CA LEU A 685 2.80 -6.11 31.81
C LEU A 685 3.41 -5.63 33.12
N PRO A 686 3.94 -6.52 33.96
CA PRO A 686 4.64 -6.15 35.18
C PRO A 686 5.89 -5.29 34.90
N PRO A 687 6.26 -4.35 35.78
CA PRO A 687 7.46 -3.51 35.64
C PRO A 687 8.77 -4.30 35.44
N GLU A 688 8.84 -5.53 35.96
CA GLU A 688 10.01 -6.41 35.87
C GLU A 688 10.33 -6.80 34.42
N VAL A 689 9.30 -6.91 33.56
CA VAL A 689 9.47 -7.29 32.14
C VAL A 689 10.27 -6.22 31.38
N PHE A 690 10.13 -4.95 31.76
CA PHE A 690 10.85 -3.83 31.16
C PHE A 690 12.36 -3.85 31.46
N GLN A 691 12.78 -4.62 32.47
CA GLN A 691 14.20 -4.82 32.81
C GLN A 691 14.82 -5.99 32.04
N ASN A 692 14.01 -6.82 31.37
CA ASN A 692 14.52 -7.94 30.59
C ASN A 692 15.26 -7.44 29.33
N PRO A 693 16.54 -7.80 29.13
CA PRO A 693 17.32 -7.33 27.98
C PRO A 693 16.74 -7.78 26.64
N ASP A 694 16.06 -8.93 26.59
CA ASP A 694 15.43 -9.45 25.38
C ASP A 694 14.22 -8.60 24.98
N PHE A 695 13.42 -8.20 25.97
CA PHE A 695 12.29 -7.30 25.77
C PHE A 695 12.76 -5.90 25.36
N GLN A 696 13.85 -5.41 25.96
CA GLN A 696 14.46 -4.13 25.58
C GLN A 696 14.95 -4.12 24.12
N ARG A 697 15.52 -5.23 23.64
CA ARG A 697 15.91 -5.40 22.24
C ARG A 697 14.69 -5.31 21.32
N ALA A 698 13.63 -6.08 21.59
CA ALA A 698 12.40 -6.04 20.81
C ALA A 698 11.75 -4.63 20.81
N MET A 699 11.86 -3.92 21.93
CA MET A 699 11.31 -2.57 22.10
C MET A 699 11.94 -1.54 21.16
N THR A 700 13.22 -1.70 20.79
CA THR A 700 13.88 -0.80 19.81
C THR A 700 13.26 -0.86 18.42
N ALA A 701 12.54 -1.93 18.08
CA ALA A 701 11.86 -2.06 16.79
C ALA A 701 10.56 -1.26 16.71
N TYR A 702 9.94 -0.88 17.85
CA TYR A 702 8.62 -0.23 17.88
C TYR A 702 8.59 1.10 18.64
N LEU A 703 9.56 1.34 19.52
CA LEU A 703 9.74 2.61 20.24
C LEU A 703 11.01 3.32 19.76
N SER A 704 10.95 4.63 19.65
CA SER A 704 12.12 5.46 19.36
C SER A 704 13.17 5.35 20.48
N PRO A 705 14.44 5.67 20.20
CA PRO A 705 15.50 5.61 21.22
C PRO A 705 15.20 6.45 22.48
N ASP A 706 14.49 7.57 22.33
CA ASP A 706 14.05 8.44 23.42
C ASP A 706 12.77 7.98 24.14
N GLY A 707 12.10 6.92 23.64
CA GLY A 707 10.89 6.34 24.21
C GLY A 707 9.62 7.18 24.02
N LYS A 708 9.70 8.31 23.31
CA LYS A 708 8.59 9.25 23.12
C LYS A 708 7.78 9.02 21.85
N SER A 709 8.24 8.17 20.95
CA SER A 709 7.50 7.81 19.73
C SER A 709 7.26 6.31 19.71
N ALA A 710 6.02 5.91 19.45
CA ALA A 710 5.64 4.51 19.26
C ALA A 710 5.06 4.33 17.86
N ARG A 711 5.55 3.33 17.12
CA ARG A 711 5.05 2.98 15.79
C ARG A 711 4.26 1.67 15.80
N PHE A 712 3.23 1.63 14.97
CA PHE A 712 2.39 0.48 14.70
C PHE A 712 2.44 0.18 13.21
N ILE A 713 2.64 -1.08 12.86
CA ILE A 713 2.65 -1.56 11.48
C ILE A 713 1.29 -2.21 11.22
N ILE A 714 0.50 -1.62 10.34
CA ILE A 714 -0.87 -1.98 10.06
C ILE A 714 -0.92 -2.63 8.69
N SER A 715 -1.48 -3.84 8.60
CA SER A 715 -1.69 -4.54 7.34
C SER A 715 -3.18 -4.58 7.01
N HIS A 716 -3.52 -4.19 5.78
CA HIS A 716 -4.88 -4.33 5.26
C HIS A 716 -5.24 -5.79 4.97
N LYS A 717 -6.52 -6.10 4.79
CA LYS A 717 -6.99 -7.42 4.34
C LYS A 717 -6.87 -7.56 2.83
N ASP A 718 -7.24 -6.51 2.11
CA ASP A 718 -7.22 -6.43 0.66
C ASP A 718 -6.09 -5.50 0.18
N ASP A 719 -5.97 -5.30 -1.14
CA ASP A 719 -4.98 -4.39 -1.74
C ASP A 719 -5.09 -2.97 -1.13
N PRO A 720 -4.04 -2.46 -0.46
CA PRO A 720 -4.01 -1.10 0.09
C PRO A 720 -4.20 -0.01 -0.98
N ALA A 721 -3.82 -0.29 -2.24
CA ALA A 721 -3.99 0.61 -3.37
C ALA A 721 -5.43 0.67 -3.91
N SER A 722 -6.34 -0.14 -3.35
CA SER A 722 -7.76 -0.10 -3.70
C SER A 722 -8.45 1.15 -3.13
N PRO A 723 -9.56 1.61 -3.74
CA PRO A 723 -10.35 2.71 -3.19
C PRO A 723 -10.81 2.47 -1.74
N ALA A 724 -11.07 1.22 -1.36
CA ALA A 724 -11.44 0.84 0.00
C ALA A 724 -10.25 0.95 0.97
N GLY A 725 -9.06 0.48 0.56
CA GLY A 725 -7.81 0.64 1.31
C GLY A 725 -7.49 2.11 1.58
N ILE A 726 -7.55 2.94 0.54
CA ILE A 726 -7.34 4.40 0.63
C ILE A 726 -8.35 5.07 1.59
N ALA A 727 -9.63 4.67 1.54
CA ALA A 727 -10.66 5.22 2.41
C ALA A 727 -10.47 4.84 3.89
N SER A 728 -9.89 3.66 4.15
CA SER A 728 -9.67 3.18 5.53
C SER A 728 -8.63 4.00 6.30
N ILE A 729 -7.71 4.72 5.64
CA ILE A 729 -6.73 5.61 6.30
C ILE A 729 -7.40 6.68 7.16
N GLY A 730 -8.51 7.26 6.68
CA GLY A 730 -9.29 8.22 7.45
C GLY A 730 -9.90 7.57 8.70
N GLN A 731 -10.40 6.33 8.57
CA GLN A 731 -10.99 5.58 9.68
C GLN A 731 -9.95 5.17 10.71
N ILE A 732 -8.75 4.77 10.28
CA ILE A 732 -7.61 4.46 11.19
C ILE A 732 -7.24 5.70 12.01
N ARG A 733 -7.14 6.87 11.37
CA ARG A 733 -6.88 8.14 12.07
C ARG A 733 -7.96 8.43 13.11
N THR A 734 -9.24 8.37 12.72
CA THR A 734 -10.35 8.62 13.64
C THR A 734 -10.39 7.61 14.79
N ALA A 735 -10.16 6.32 14.52
CA ALA A 735 -10.10 5.29 15.56
C ALA A 735 -8.94 5.52 16.54
N ALA A 736 -7.78 5.96 16.04
CA ALA A 736 -6.64 6.33 16.87
C ALA A 736 -6.94 7.54 17.76
N GLU A 737 -7.52 8.60 17.19
CA GLU A 737 -7.94 9.80 17.94
C GLU A 737 -8.98 9.43 19.02
N GLU A 738 -9.98 8.62 18.68
CA GLU A 738 -11.01 8.17 19.62
C GLU A 738 -10.47 7.30 20.75
N ALA A 739 -9.49 6.43 20.48
CA ALA A 739 -8.86 5.59 21.49
C ALA A 739 -8.11 6.43 22.55
N LEU A 740 -7.47 7.51 22.10
CA LEU A 740 -6.59 8.37 22.92
C LEU A 740 -7.35 9.45 23.70
N LYS A 741 -8.55 9.89 23.26
CA LYS A 741 -9.35 10.98 23.88
C LYS A 741 -9.55 10.88 25.40
N THR A 742 -9.59 9.68 25.96
CA THR A 742 -9.85 9.45 27.40
C THR A 742 -8.61 9.04 28.17
N THR A 743 -7.42 9.26 27.60
CA THR A 743 -6.15 8.77 28.14
C THR A 743 -5.15 9.90 28.36
N PRO A 744 -4.12 9.70 29.19
CA PRO A 744 -3.00 10.64 29.32
C PRO A 744 -2.37 11.05 27.98
N LEU A 745 -2.45 10.20 26.96
CA LEU A 745 -1.94 10.45 25.60
C LEU A 745 -2.92 11.21 24.69
N GLN A 746 -3.95 11.89 25.23
CA GLN A 746 -4.91 12.68 24.44
C GLN A 746 -4.26 13.79 23.59
N GLY A 747 -3.10 14.31 24.03
CA GLY A 747 -2.33 15.33 23.32
C GLY A 747 -1.28 14.78 22.36
N ALA A 748 -1.21 13.45 22.20
CA ALA A 748 -0.21 12.81 21.36
C ALA A 748 -0.40 13.17 19.89
N LYS A 749 0.70 13.44 19.18
CA LYS A 749 0.65 13.74 17.74
C LYS A 749 0.56 12.42 16.97
N ILE A 750 -0.42 12.31 16.06
CA ILE A 750 -0.66 11.10 15.26
C ILE A 750 -0.23 11.33 13.81
N SER A 751 0.80 10.60 13.41
CA SER A 751 1.36 10.61 12.06
C SER A 751 1.06 9.26 11.39
N ILE A 752 0.58 9.27 10.15
CA ILE A 752 0.31 8.04 9.37
C ILE A 752 1.08 8.15 8.06
N ALA A 753 1.91 7.15 7.79
CA ALA A 753 2.66 6.97 6.56
C ALA A 753 2.43 5.54 6.04
N GLY A 754 2.88 5.27 4.82
CA GLY A 754 2.65 3.97 4.19
C GLY A 754 2.12 4.13 2.78
N THR A 755 1.75 3.01 2.18
CA THR A 755 1.43 2.97 0.75
C THR A 755 0.04 3.55 0.49
N ALA A 756 -0.98 3.10 1.22
CA ALA A 756 -2.34 3.62 1.11
C ALA A 756 -2.45 5.07 1.60
N ALA A 757 -1.67 5.49 2.60
CA ALA A 757 -1.56 6.90 2.97
C ALA A 757 -0.98 7.75 1.82
N THR A 758 0.07 7.26 1.15
CA THR A 758 0.66 7.93 -0.01
C THR A 758 -0.33 7.98 -1.19
N PHE A 759 -1.05 6.88 -1.47
CA PHE A 759 -2.08 6.87 -2.51
C PHE A 759 -3.30 7.72 -2.17
N LYS A 760 -3.64 7.87 -0.89
CA LYS A 760 -4.64 8.84 -0.44
C LYS A 760 -4.22 10.26 -0.79
N ASP A 761 -2.98 10.62 -0.50
CA ASP A 761 -2.44 11.94 -0.83
C ASP A 761 -2.38 12.17 -2.34
N PHE A 762 -2.04 11.16 -3.14
CA PHE A 762 -2.13 11.23 -4.61
C PHE A 762 -3.58 11.37 -5.10
N SER A 763 -4.52 10.62 -4.54
CA SER A 763 -5.95 10.72 -4.87
C SER A 763 -6.49 12.12 -4.58
N ASP A 764 -6.18 12.67 -3.41
CA ASP A 764 -6.67 13.99 -3.00
C ASP A 764 -5.96 15.09 -3.79
N GLY A 765 -4.63 15.02 -3.92
CA GLY A 765 -3.85 15.93 -4.76
C GLY A 765 -4.31 15.93 -6.22
N SER A 766 -4.56 14.76 -6.81
CA SER A 766 -5.01 14.64 -8.19
C SER A 766 -6.37 15.27 -8.42
N LYS A 767 -7.28 15.28 -7.43
CA LYS A 767 -8.57 15.96 -7.55
C LYS A 767 -8.37 17.48 -7.60
N TYR A 768 -7.58 18.03 -6.69
CA TYR A 768 -7.32 19.48 -6.65
C TYR A 768 -6.55 19.93 -7.90
N ASP A 769 -5.51 19.19 -8.29
CA ASP A 769 -4.69 19.51 -9.45
C ASP A 769 -5.47 19.40 -10.76
N LEU A 770 -6.37 18.40 -10.89
CA LEU A 770 -7.26 18.30 -12.04
C LEU A 770 -8.15 19.54 -12.16
N TRP A 771 -8.72 20.03 -11.06
CA TRP A 771 -9.54 21.25 -11.06
C TRP A 771 -8.71 22.49 -11.41
N ILE A 772 -7.53 22.65 -10.82
CA ILE A 772 -6.63 23.78 -11.09
C ILE A 772 -6.22 23.78 -12.57
N ALA A 773 -5.75 22.64 -13.08
CA ALA A 773 -5.27 22.52 -14.45
C ALA A 773 -6.41 22.64 -15.47
N ALA A 774 -7.54 21.97 -15.26
CA ALA A 774 -8.68 22.02 -16.19
C ALA A 774 -9.32 23.42 -16.24
N VAL A 775 -9.60 24.03 -15.09
CA VAL A 775 -10.17 25.39 -15.04
C VAL A 775 -9.16 26.41 -15.58
N GLY A 776 -7.89 26.31 -15.17
CA GLY A 776 -6.82 27.18 -15.65
C GLY A 776 -6.66 27.12 -17.17
N ALA A 777 -6.56 25.91 -17.73
CA ALA A 777 -6.46 25.71 -19.17
C ALA A 777 -7.71 26.17 -19.93
N LEU A 778 -8.92 25.86 -19.44
CA LEU A 778 -10.17 26.32 -20.06
C LEU A 778 -10.29 27.85 -20.06
N CYS A 779 -9.94 28.51 -18.96
CA CYS A 779 -9.91 29.97 -18.87
C CYS A 779 -8.87 30.57 -19.82
N LEU A 780 -7.66 29.99 -19.88
CA LEU A 780 -6.60 30.43 -20.78
C LEU A 780 -7.03 30.28 -22.25
N ILE A 781 -7.53 29.10 -22.64
CA ILE A 781 -8.05 28.83 -23.99
C ILE A 781 -9.17 29.81 -24.31
N PHE A 782 -10.11 30.03 -23.38
CA PHE A 782 -11.20 30.97 -23.57
C PHE A 782 -10.70 32.39 -23.82
N ILE A 783 -9.70 32.87 -23.07
CA ILE A 783 -9.09 34.19 -23.27
C ILE A 783 -8.41 34.28 -24.63
N ILE A 784 -7.60 33.28 -25.01
CA ILE A 784 -6.91 33.27 -26.31
C ILE A 784 -7.93 33.24 -27.46
N MET A 785 -8.96 32.39 -27.36
CA MET A 785 -10.03 32.32 -28.34
C MET A 785 -10.81 33.64 -28.43
N LEU A 786 -11.06 34.31 -27.31
CA LEU A 786 -11.69 35.62 -27.27
C LEU A 786 -10.83 36.68 -27.97
N ILE A 787 -9.51 36.66 -27.77
CA ILE A 787 -8.57 37.59 -28.43
C ILE A 787 -8.55 37.36 -29.95
N ILE A 788 -8.51 36.11 -30.40
CA ILE A 788 -8.34 35.76 -31.82
C ILE A 788 -9.65 35.89 -32.60
N THR A 789 -10.73 35.28 -32.09
CA THR A 789 -12.04 35.34 -32.74
C THR A 789 -12.67 36.74 -32.61
N ARG A 790 -12.37 37.46 -31.52
CA ARG A 790 -13.02 38.69 -31.04
C ARG A 790 -14.55 38.55 -30.97
N SER A 791 -15.03 37.36 -30.63
CA SER A 791 -16.44 37.05 -30.41
C SER A 791 -16.62 36.21 -29.16
N LEU A 792 -17.49 36.66 -28.26
CA LEU A 792 -17.75 36.00 -26.97
C LEU A 792 -18.48 34.66 -27.17
N ILE A 793 -19.49 34.64 -28.03
CA ILE A 793 -20.32 33.46 -28.27
C ILE A 793 -19.53 32.40 -29.03
N ALA A 794 -18.75 32.78 -30.05
CA ALA A 794 -17.87 31.84 -30.74
C ALA A 794 -16.85 31.20 -29.76
N ALA A 795 -16.21 32.00 -28.91
CA ALA A 795 -15.28 31.48 -27.91
C ALA A 795 -15.94 30.50 -26.94
N LEU A 796 -17.13 30.82 -26.43
CA LEU A 796 -17.87 29.94 -25.51
C LEU A 796 -18.32 28.64 -26.16
N VAL A 797 -18.78 28.68 -27.41
CA VAL A 797 -19.13 27.49 -28.18
C VAL A 797 -17.91 26.60 -28.37
N ILE A 798 -16.78 27.17 -28.83
CA ILE A 798 -15.54 26.40 -29.05
C ILE A 798 -15.12 25.69 -27.75
N VAL A 799 -15.00 26.44 -26.65
CA VAL A 799 -14.60 25.89 -25.35
C VAL A 799 -15.59 24.83 -24.86
N GLY A 800 -16.89 25.06 -25.00
CA GLY A 800 -17.93 24.09 -24.63
C GLY A 800 -17.87 22.80 -25.48
N THR A 801 -17.63 22.92 -26.78
CA THR A 801 -17.48 21.76 -27.67
C THR A 801 -16.21 20.96 -27.36
N VAL A 802 -15.11 21.63 -26.99
CA VAL A 802 -13.86 20.98 -26.56
C VAL A 802 -14.07 20.25 -25.22
N ALA A 803 -14.75 20.87 -24.26
CA ALA A 803 -15.07 20.23 -22.99
C ALA A 803 -15.96 18.99 -23.15
N LEU A 804 -16.98 19.06 -24.04
CA LEU A 804 -17.82 17.92 -24.38
C LEU A 804 -17.02 16.82 -25.07
N SER A 805 -16.17 17.20 -26.02
CA SER A 805 -15.26 16.28 -26.72
C SER A 805 -14.41 15.51 -25.72
N LEU A 806 -13.79 16.20 -24.77
CA LEU A 806 -12.95 15.62 -23.73
C LEU A 806 -13.70 14.63 -22.85
N GLY A 807 -14.90 14.98 -22.37
CA GLY A 807 -15.73 14.06 -21.58
C GLY A 807 -16.10 12.79 -22.36
N ALA A 808 -16.51 12.94 -23.62
CA ALA A 808 -16.83 11.81 -24.49
C ALA A 808 -15.60 10.94 -24.81
N SER A 809 -14.44 11.57 -24.98
CA SER A 809 -13.16 10.92 -25.30
C SER A 809 -12.63 10.07 -24.16
N PHE A 810 -12.63 10.64 -22.95
CA PHE A 810 -12.24 9.89 -21.75
C PHE A 810 -13.21 8.73 -21.51
N GLY A 811 -14.51 8.94 -21.68
CA GLY A 811 -15.51 7.88 -21.59
C GLY A 811 -15.33 6.77 -22.65
N LEU A 812 -14.95 7.12 -23.88
CA LEU A 812 -14.60 6.13 -24.90
C LEU A 812 -13.35 5.32 -24.53
N SER A 813 -12.37 5.95 -23.86
CA SER A 813 -11.21 5.25 -23.30
C SER A 813 -11.61 4.28 -22.18
N VAL A 814 -12.53 4.67 -21.30
CA VAL A 814 -13.11 3.77 -20.28
C VAL A 814 -13.78 2.57 -20.95
N LEU A 815 -14.54 2.79 -22.02
CA LEU A 815 -15.16 1.72 -22.80
C LEU A 815 -14.10 0.77 -23.38
N LEU A 816 -13.04 1.30 -24.00
CA LEU A 816 -11.98 0.51 -24.60
C LEU A 816 -11.18 -0.30 -23.58
N TRP A 817 -10.63 0.35 -22.56
CA TRP A 817 -9.72 -0.32 -21.62
C TRP A 817 -10.49 -1.15 -20.59
N GLN A 818 -11.52 -0.57 -19.97
CA GLN A 818 -12.20 -1.20 -18.84
C GLN A 818 -13.22 -2.26 -19.29
N TYR A 819 -14.04 -1.94 -20.30
CA TYR A 819 -15.13 -2.85 -20.72
C TYR A 819 -14.71 -3.83 -21.83
N ILE A 820 -13.90 -3.41 -22.80
CA ILE A 820 -13.46 -4.29 -23.90
C ILE A 820 -12.22 -5.09 -23.50
N LEU A 821 -11.17 -4.43 -22.98
CA LEU A 821 -9.91 -5.10 -22.64
C LEU A 821 -9.88 -5.67 -21.21
N GLY A 822 -10.81 -5.28 -20.33
CA GLY A 822 -10.88 -5.75 -18.95
C GLY A 822 -9.81 -5.17 -18.02
N ILE A 823 -9.10 -4.12 -18.45
CA ILE A 823 -8.00 -3.51 -17.72
C ILE A 823 -8.46 -2.16 -17.16
N LYS A 824 -8.32 -1.97 -15.85
CA LYS A 824 -8.67 -0.70 -15.18
C LYS A 824 -7.80 0.43 -15.71
N LEU A 825 -8.31 1.65 -15.65
CA LEU A 825 -7.53 2.82 -16.02
C LEU A 825 -6.64 3.23 -14.83
N HIS A 826 -5.39 3.53 -15.15
CA HIS A 826 -4.46 4.09 -14.18
C HIS A 826 -4.88 5.51 -13.78
N TRP A 827 -4.69 5.89 -12.52
CA TRP A 827 -5.13 7.18 -11.97
C TRP A 827 -4.59 8.40 -12.73
N MET A 828 -3.39 8.31 -13.28
CA MET A 828 -2.73 9.39 -14.01
C MET A 828 -3.34 9.64 -15.41
N VAL A 829 -4.08 8.67 -15.97
CA VAL A 829 -4.63 8.75 -17.34
C VAL A 829 -5.65 9.88 -17.46
N LEU A 830 -6.53 10.02 -16.48
CA LEU A 830 -7.55 11.08 -16.47
C LEU A 830 -6.91 12.48 -16.54
N PRO A 831 -6.09 12.93 -15.56
CA PRO A 831 -5.50 14.25 -15.60
C PRO A 831 -4.62 14.49 -16.83
N MET A 832 -3.75 13.54 -17.21
CA MET A 832 -2.89 13.72 -18.38
C MET A 832 -3.68 13.85 -19.67
N SER A 833 -4.65 12.97 -19.91
CA SER A 833 -5.45 13.02 -21.14
C SER A 833 -6.31 14.27 -21.20
N VAL A 834 -6.90 14.70 -20.09
CA VAL A 834 -7.69 15.94 -19.99
C VAL A 834 -6.85 17.14 -20.38
N ILE A 835 -5.66 17.28 -19.79
CA ILE A 835 -4.80 18.44 -20.02
C ILE A 835 -4.29 18.46 -21.47
N VAL A 836 -3.86 17.31 -21.99
CA VAL A 836 -3.40 17.19 -23.38
C VAL A 836 -4.54 17.45 -24.38
N LEU A 837 -5.72 16.87 -24.16
CA LEU A 837 -6.88 17.07 -25.03
C LEU A 837 -7.39 18.51 -25.00
N LEU A 838 -7.40 19.17 -23.83
CA LEU A 838 -7.73 20.60 -23.74
C LEU A 838 -6.74 21.45 -24.53
N ALA A 839 -5.45 21.19 -24.35
CA ALA A 839 -4.38 21.92 -25.01
C ALA A 839 -4.53 21.81 -26.54
N VAL A 840 -4.56 20.57 -27.07
CA VAL A 840 -4.56 20.29 -28.51
C VAL A 840 -5.92 20.52 -29.17
N GLY A 841 -7.04 20.16 -28.51
CA GLY A 841 -8.39 20.25 -29.08
C GLY A 841 -8.84 21.68 -29.42
N SER A 842 -8.22 22.69 -28.79
CA SER A 842 -8.53 24.10 -29.04
C SER A 842 -8.06 24.61 -30.40
N ASP A 843 -6.91 24.14 -30.88
CA ASP A 843 -6.23 24.64 -32.10
C ASP A 843 -7.15 24.56 -33.31
N TYR A 844 -7.70 23.39 -33.54
CA TYR A 844 -8.29 23.13 -34.82
C TYR A 844 -9.67 23.76 -35.02
N ASN A 845 -10.37 24.04 -33.92
CA ASN A 845 -11.58 24.84 -33.95
C ASN A 845 -11.27 26.27 -34.40
N LEU A 846 -10.09 26.80 -34.04
CA LEU A 846 -9.62 28.10 -34.50
C LEU A 846 -9.37 28.13 -36.02
N LEU A 847 -8.78 27.08 -36.60
CA LEU A 847 -8.59 26.97 -38.06
C LEU A 847 -9.90 27.04 -38.83
N LEU A 848 -10.88 26.24 -38.39
CA LEU A 848 -12.18 26.22 -39.03
C LEU A 848 -12.88 27.58 -38.93
N VAL A 849 -12.90 28.18 -37.73
CA VAL A 849 -13.57 29.46 -37.50
C VAL A 849 -12.86 30.61 -38.21
N SER A 850 -11.52 30.62 -38.22
CA SER A 850 -10.73 31.57 -39.00
C SER A 850 -11.06 31.47 -40.49
N ARG A 851 -11.21 30.25 -41.04
CA ARG A 851 -11.62 30.07 -42.43
C ARG A 851 -13.04 30.52 -42.70
N ILE A 852 -13.98 30.24 -41.80
CA ILE A 852 -15.35 30.75 -41.92
C ILE A 852 -15.33 32.29 -41.94
N LYS A 853 -14.47 32.91 -41.11
CA LYS A 853 -14.28 34.38 -41.07
C LYS A 853 -13.71 34.96 -42.36
N GLU A 854 -12.79 34.27 -43.03
CA GLU A 854 -12.27 34.70 -44.34
C GLU A 854 -13.34 34.63 -45.44
N GLU A 855 -14.16 33.58 -45.42
CA GLU A 855 -15.22 33.34 -46.43
C GLU A 855 -16.54 34.04 -46.12
N LEU A 856 -16.61 34.79 -45.01
CA LEU A 856 -17.81 35.49 -44.51
C LEU A 856 -18.37 36.51 -45.52
N SER A 857 -17.52 37.03 -46.40
CA SER A 857 -17.91 37.96 -47.48
C SER A 857 -18.93 37.37 -48.46
N ALA A 858 -19.00 36.04 -48.59
CA ALA A 858 -19.96 35.32 -49.41
C ALA A 858 -21.33 35.09 -48.73
N GLY A 859 -21.50 35.51 -47.46
CA GLY A 859 -22.65 35.22 -46.60
C GLY A 859 -22.42 34.02 -45.68
N ILE A 860 -23.14 33.93 -44.56
CA ILE A 860 -22.85 32.96 -43.47
C ILE A 860 -22.95 31.51 -43.95
N HIS A 861 -24.05 31.13 -44.60
CA HIS A 861 -24.28 29.76 -45.08
C HIS A 861 -23.28 29.34 -46.16
N THR A 862 -23.07 30.19 -47.17
CA THR A 862 -22.12 29.93 -48.26
C THR A 862 -20.67 29.93 -47.77
N GLY A 863 -20.35 30.80 -46.82
CA GLY A 863 -19.03 30.90 -46.19
C GLY A 863 -18.67 29.61 -45.45
N ILE A 864 -19.60 29.04 -44.67
CA ILE A 864 -19.40 27.75 -43.98
C ILE A 864 -19.18 26.61 -44.99
N ILE A 865 -19.95 26.54 -46.07
CA ILE A 865 -19.80 25.50 -47.12
C ILE A 865 -18.44 25.61 -47.82
N ARG A 866 -18.01 26.84 -48.14
CA ARG A 866 -16.71 27.10 -48.78
C ARG A 866 -15.55 26.79 -47.83
N ALA A 867 -15.66 27.21 -46.58
CA ALA A 867 -14.68 26.90 -45.55
C ALA A 867 -14.52 25.39 -45.37
N MET A 868 -15.61 24.67 -45.11
CA MET A 868 -15.63 23.19 -45.03
C MET A 868 -15.03 22.52 -46.27
N GLY A 869 -15.37 23.03 -47.46
CA GLY A 869 -14.87 22.50 -48.73
C GLY A 869 -13.36 22.69 -48.94
N GLY A 870 -12.79 23.79 -48.45
CA GLY A 870 -11.37 24.13 -48.59
C GLY A 870 -10.50 23.50 -47.50
N THR A 871 -10.93 23.55 -46.24
CA THR A 871 -10.12 23.11 -45.10
C THR A 871 -10.41 21.69 -44.63
N GLY A 872 -11.59 21.13 -44.92
CA GLY A 872 -12.01 19.82 -44.40
C GLY A 872 -10.99 18.71 -44.64
N LYS A 873 -10.47 18.58 -45.87
CA LYS A 873 -9.46 17.54 -46.17
C LYS A 873 -8.14 17.75 -45.42
N VAL A 874 -7.63 18.98 -45.37
CA VAL A 874 -6.34 19.28 -44.74
C VAL A 874 -6.44 19.10 -43.23
N VAL A 875 -7.52 19.59 -42.63
CA VAL A 875 -7.77 19.53 -41.18
C VAL A 875 -8.03 18.11 -40.69
N THR A 876 -8.79 17.28 -41.44
CA THR A 876 -8.98 15.87 -41.08
C THR A 876 -7.68 15.07 -41.21
N ASN A 877 -6.87 15.36 -42.23
CA ASN A 877 -5.58 14.67 -42.39
C ASN A 877 -4.60 15.00 -41.28
N ALA A 878 -4.48 16.29 -40.90
CA ALA A 878 -3.69 16.72 -39.75
C ALA A 878 -4.19 16.02 -38.46
N GLY A 879 -5.49 16.10 -38.20
CA GLY A 879 -6.12 15.44 -37.06
C GLY A 879 -5.89 13.92 -36.98
N LEU A 880 -5.94 13.21 -38.11
CA LEU A 880 -5.64 11.77 -38.19
C LEU A 880 -4.16 11.49 -37.90
N VAL A 881 -3.24 12.29 -38.45
CA VAL A 881 -1.81 12.14 -38.19
C VAL A 881 -1.51 12.34 -36.72
N PHE A 882 -2.02 13.43 -36.12
CA PHE A 882 -1.87 13.69 -34.69
C PHE A 882 -2.42 12.54 -33.86
N ALA A 883 -3.67 12.12 -34.13
CA ALA A 883 -4.32 11.06 -33.37
C ALA A 883 -3.57 9.72 -33.43
N PHE A 884 -3.12 9.30 -34.63
CA PHE A 884 -2.36 8.06 -34.78
C PHE A 884 -0.96 8.16 -34.18
N THR A 885 -0.35 9.34 -34.20
CA THR A 885 0.94 9.59 -33.55
C THR A 885 0.82 9.44 -32.03
N MET A 886 -0.24 9.99 -31.41
CA MET A 886 -0.50 9.79 -29.98
C MET A 886 -0.86 8.33 -29.68
N ALA A 887 -1.65 7.67 -30.53
CA ALA A 887 -1.98 6.26 -30.37
C ALA A 887 -0.76 5.33 -30.52
N ALA A 888 0.30 5.75 -31.22
CA ALA A 888 1.56 5.00 -31.35
C ALA A 888 2.25 4.72 -30.02
N MET A 889 1.97 5.55 -29.00
CA MET A 889 2.47 5.36 -27.63
C MET A 889 1.99 4.04 -27.00
N VAL A 890 0.97 3.36 -27.56
CA VAL A 890 0.56 2.00 -27.15
C VAL A 890 1.67 0.96 -27.31
N THR A 891 2.70 1.25 -28.11
CA THR A 891 3.88 0.37 -28.30
C THR A 891 4.93 0.50 -27.20
N SER A 892 4.73 1.43 -26.26
CA SER A 892 5.53 1.55 -25.04
C SER A 892 5.45 0.28 -24.22
N ASP A 893 6.56 -0.09 -23.58
CA ASP A 893 6.56 -1.20 -22.62
C ASP A 893 5.80 -0.79 -21.34
N LEU A 894 5.65 0.52 -21.08
CA LEU A 894 4.80 1.06 -20.03
C LEU A 894 3.36 1.24 -20.50
N GLN A 895 2.45 0.45 -19.94
CA GLN A 895 1.03 0.49 -20.30
C GLN A 895 0.37 1.83 -19.93
N ILE A 896 0.86 2.51 -18.89
CA ILE A 896 0.39 3.85 -18.50
C ILE A 896 0.53 4.84 -19.66
N ILE A 897 1.69 4.84 -20.32
CA ILE A 897 1.96 5.72 -21.47
C ILE A 897 1.05 5.35 -22.65
N GLY A 898 0.84 4.06 -22.88
CA GLY A 898 -0.09 3.56 -23.89
C GLY A 898 -1.54 3.98 -23.63
N GLN A 899 -2.01 3.92 -22.38
CA GLN A 899 -3.36 4.37 -22.00
C GLN A 899 -3.53 5.88 -22.24
N VAL A 900 -2.56 6.71 -21.83
CA VAL A 900 -2.58 8.15 -22.07
C VAL A 900 -2.62 8.46 -23.58
N GLY A 901 -1.70 7.90 -24.36
CA GLY A 901 -1.61 8.16 -25.80
C GLY A 901 -2.84 7.69 -26.59
N THR A 902 -3.39 6.52 -26.26
CA THR A 902 -4.63 6.03 -26.89
C THR A 902 -5.85 6.86 -26.51
N THR A 903 -5.94 7.33 -25.26
CA THR A 903 -7.03 8.22 -24.81
C THR A 903 -6.98 9.55 -25.54
N VAL A 904 -5.79 10.16 -25.66
CA VAL A 904 -5.58 11.39 -26.42
C VAL A 904 -5.88 11.14 -27.91
N GLY A 905 -5.39 10.05 -28.49
CA GLY A 905 -5.63 9.69 -29.88
C GLY A 905 -7.12 9.54 -30.20
N LEU A 906 -7.86 8.79 -29.37
CA LEU A 906 -9.31 8.64 -29.50
C LEU A 906 -10.02 9.98 -29.37
N GLY A 907 -9.57 10.84 -28.46
CA GLY A 907 -10.20 12.14 -28.30
C GLY A 907 -9.94 13.11 -29.43
N LEU A 908 -8.75 13.07 -30.02
CA LEU A 908 -8.48 13.83 -31.24
C LEU A 908 -9.27 13.28 -32.44
N LEU A 909 -9.45 11.97 -32.55
CA LEU A 909 -10.36 11.39 -33.58
C LEU A 909 -11.79 11.88 -33.38
N PHE A 910 -12.29 11.85 -32.15
CA PHE A 910 -13.63 12.31 -31.83
C PHE A 910 -13.80 13.80 -32.13
N ASP A 911 -12.84 14.63 -31.70
CA ASP A 911 -12.85 16.07 -31.96
C ASP A 911 -12.82 16.37 -33.47
N THR A 912 -11.92 15.72 -34.20
CA THR A 912 -11.70 15.98 -35.63
C THR A 912 -12.86 15.50 -36.50
N LEU A 913 -13.38 14.29 -36.25
CA LEU A 913 -14.37 13.64 -37.11
C LEU A 913 -15.81 13.97 -36.71
N VAL A 914 -16.10 14.18 -35.42
CA VAL A 914 -17.47 14.40 -34.93
C VAL A 914 -17.67 15.88 -34.61
N VAL A 915 -16.89 16.41 -33.67
CA VAL A 915 -17.10 17.77 -33.16
C VAL A 915 -16.86 18.82 -34.24
N ARG A 916 -15.69 18.80 -34.86
CA ARG A 916 -15.29 19.82 -35.82
C ARG A 916 -15.96 19.70 -37.18
N SER A 917 -16.15 18.46 -37.65
CA SER A 917 -16.72 18.24 -38.98
C SER A 917 -18.24 18.45 -39.01
N PHE A 918 -18.93 18.31 -37.87
CA PHE A 918 -20.38 18.37 -37.82
C PHE A 918 -20.93 19.28 -36.72
N MET A 919 -20.49 19.12 -35.46
CA MET A 919 -21.08 19.82 -34.30
C MET A 919 -20.83 21.33 -34.33
N THR A 920 -19.58 21.78 -34.44
CA THR A 920 -19.20 23.20 -34.44
C THR A 920 -19.83 23.95 -35.63
N PRO A 921 -19.77 23.45 -36.88
CA PRO A 921 -20.51 24.04 -38.00
C PRO A 921 -22.02 24.11 -37.79
N ALA A 922 -22.65 23.07 -37.25
CA ALA A 922 -24.10 23.06 -37.02
C ALA A 922 -24.51 24.13 -36.00
N ILE A 923 -23.76 24.28 -34.90
CA ILE A 923 -23.98 25.33 -33.89
C ILE A 923 -23.78 26.72 -34.50
N ALA A 924 -22.74 26.90 -35.33
CA ALA A 924 -22.49 28.18 -36.01
C ALA A 924 -23.64 28.56 -36.97
N VAL A 925 -24.24 27.59 -37.67
CA VAL A 925 -25.43 27.81 -38.51
C VAL A 925 -26.65 28.19 -37.68
N LEU A 926 -26.90 27.49 -36.56
CA LEU A 926 -28.05 27.76 -35.68
C LEU A 926 -28.00 29.13 -35.02
N LEU A 927 -26.82 29.54 -34.54
CA LEU A 927 -26.64 30.84 -33.90
C LEU A 927 -26.54 31.99 -34.92
N GLY A 928 -26.16 31.70 -36.18
CA GLY A 928 -26.16 32.66 -37.29
C GLY A 928 -25.38 33.95 -36.96
N ARG A 929 -26.08 35.08 -36.92
CA ARG A 929 -25.47 36.39 -36.57
C ARG A 929 -24.99 36.48 -35.13
N TRP A 930 -25.62 35.74 -34.21
CA TRP A 930 -25.26 35.75 -32.79
C TRP A 930 -23.94 35.03 -32.53
N PHE A 931 -23.58 34.06 -33.37
CA PHE A 931 -22.30 33.37 -33.28
C PHE A 931 -21.11 34.34 -33.28
N TRP A 932 -21.22 35.47 -33.99
CA TRP A 932 -20.15 36.47 -34.13
C TRP A 932 -20.25 37.64 -33.15
N TRP A 933 -21.26 37.67 -32.27
CA TRP A 933 -21.46 38.79 -31.34
C TRP A 933 -20.21 38.98 -30.43
N PRO A 934 -19.72 40.21 -30.22
CA PRO A 934 -20.30 41.53 -30.57
C PRO A 934 -19.94 42.07 -31.97
N GLN A 935 -19.25 41.32 -32.83
CA GLN A 935 -18.98 41.76 -34.20
C GLN A 935 -20.26 41.78 -35.04
N ARG A 936 -20.47 42.88 -35.77
CA ARG A 936 -21.59 43.01 -36.71
C ARG A 936 -21.23 42.35 -38.04
N VAL A 937 -21.73 41.14 -38.25
CA VAL A 937 -21.56 40.38 -39.50
C VAL A 937 -22.82 40.46 -40.36
N ARG A 938 -22.66 40.60 -41.68
CA ARG A 938 -23.78 40.62 -42.64
C ARG A 938 -24.29 39.19 -42.89
N PRO A 939 -25.60 38.90 -42.73
CA PRO A 939 -26.14 37.55 -42.95
C PRO A 939 -26.15 37.14 -44.43
N ARG A 940 -26.26 38.12 -45.34
CA ARG A 940 -26.35 37.95 -46.80
C ARG A 940 -25.18 38.65 -47.50
N PRO A 941 -24.70 38.14 -48.66
CA PRO A 941 -23.67 38.81 -49.45
C PRO A 941 -24.11 40.25 -49.79
N ALA A 942 -23.16 41.17 -49.93
CA ALA A 942 -23.45 42.53 -50.35
C ALA A 942 -24.26 42.50 -51.67
N SER A 943 -25.38 43.25 -51.73
CA SER A 943 -26.21 43.28 -52.93
C SER A 943 -25.36 43.68 -54.13
N SER A 944 -25.62 43.06 -55.29
CA SER A 944 -24.91 43.39 -56.54
C SER A 944 -25.05 44.87 -56.92
N MET A 945 -26.11 45.54 -56.42
CA MET A 945 -26.39 46.97 -56.64
C MET A 945 -25.49 47.92 -55.83
N LEU A 946 -24.72 47.43 -54.85
CA LEU A 946 -23.80 48.24 -54.04
C LEU A 946 -22.33 48.12 -54.50
N ARG A 947 -22.06 47.47 -55.64
CA ARG A 947 -20.72 47.40 -56.23
C ARG A 947 -20.43 48.70 -56.98
N SER A 948 -19.26 49.31 -56.76
CA SER A 948 -18.81 50.49 -57.51
C SER A 948 -18.55 50.23 -59.00
N GLN A 949 -18.53 48.97 -59.42
CA GLN A 949 -18.35 48.55 -60.81
C GLN A 949 -19.36 47.46 -61.17
N GLY A 950 -19.91 47.55 -62.39
CA GLY A 950 -20.81 46.55 -62.95
C GLY A 950 -20.12 45.19 -63.14
N THR A 951 -20.91 44.12 -63.20
CA THR A 951 -20.40 42.77 -63.53
C THR A 951 -19.72 42.75 -64.90
N ARG A 952 -18.73 41.87 -65.11
CA ARG A 952 -18.05 41.72 -66.42
C ARG A 952 -19.03 41.54 -67.58
N ALA A 953 -20.14 40.83 -67.38
CA ALA A 953 -21.19 40.65 -68.37
C ALA A 953 -21.93 41.97 -68.68
N SER A 954 -22.28 42.75 -67.66
CA SER A 954 -22.96 44.04 -67.84
C SER A 954 -22.04 45.12 -68.44
N VAL A 955 -20.75 45.13 -68.07
CA VAL A 955 -19.76 46.05 -68.66
C VAL A 955 -19.48 45.67 -70.11
N ARG A 956 -19.37 44.37 -70.42
CA ARG A 956 -19.20 43.87 -71.79
C ARG A 956 -20.43 44.16 -72.67
N ALA A 957 -21.64 44.03 -72.12
CA ALA A 957 -22.87 44.39 -72.83
C ALA A 957 -22.96 45.89 -73.12
N TYR A 958 -22.40 46.75 -72.25
CA TYR A 958 -22.34 48.20 -72.46
C TYR A 958 -21.23 48.67 -73.41
N MET A 959 -20.14 47.90 -73.54
CA MET A 959 -18.98 48.24 -74.39
C MET A 959 -19.07 47.73 -75.83
N LEU A 960 -20.08 46.90 -76.16
CA LEU A 960 -20.32 46.49 -77.53
C LEU A 960 -21.13 47.58 -78.26
N PRO A 961 -20.72 48.03 -79.45
CA PRO A 961 -21.51 48.96 -80.25
C PRO A 961 -22.89 48.35 -80.52
N ARG A 962 -23.94 49.12 -80.24
CA ARG A 962 -25.31 48.77 -80.60
C ARG A 962 -25.40 48.85 -82.12
N GLU A 963 -25.44 47.72 -82.81
CA GLU A 963 -25.84 47.71 -84.22
C GLU A 963 -27.32 48.10 -84.29
N ASP A 964 -27.59 49.23 -84.94
CA ASP A 964 -28.93 49.65 -85.31
C ASP A 964 -29.56 48.59 -86.21
N ARG A 965 -30.59 47.93 -85.70
CA ARG A 965 -31.55 47.21 -86.53
C ARG A 965 -32.96 47.60 -86.10
N ASP A 966 -33.57 48.40 -86.97
CA ASP A 966 -34.99 48.72 -87.00
C ASP A 966 -35.86 47.46 -86.99
N GLY A 967 -37.02 47.57 -86.35
CA GLY A 967 -38.19 46.71 -86.56
C GLY A 967 -38.24 45.44 -85.72
N ASP A 968 -38.81 45.53 -84.51
CA ASP A 968 -40.07 44.85 -84.14
C ASP A 968 -40.32 44.86 -82.63
N THR A 969 -41.60 44.80 -82.31
CA THR A 969 -42.24 45.15 -81.04
C THR A 969 -41.95 44.20 -79.87
N VAL A 970 -42.13 44.79 -78.68
CA VAL A 970 -42.10 44.22 -77.34
C VAL A 970 -42.82 42.88 -77.24
N THR A 971 -42.09 41.81 -76.90
CA THR A 971 -42.47 40.78 -75.91
C THR A 971 -41.37 39.71 -75.82
N ALA A 972 -40.49 39.82 -74.83
CA ALA A 972 -39.70 38.68 -74.36
C ALA A 972 -39.56 38.78 -72.84
N GLU A 973 -40.10 37.77 -72.16
CA GLU A 973 -40.16 37.65 -70.70
C GLU A 973 -38.79 37.82 -70.04
N MET A 974 -38.76 38.59 -68.95
CA MET A 974 -37.62 38.60 -68.03
C MET A 974 -37.39 37.19 -67.47
N PRO A 975 -36.20 36.59 -67.62
CA PRO A 975 -35.91 35.31 -67.00
C PRO A 975 -35.87 35.51 -65.48
N ARG A 976 -36.83 34.88 -64.80
CA ARG A 976 -36.87 34.78 -63.34
C ARG A 976 -35.56 34.17 -62.84
N THR A 977 -34.89 34.90 -61.96
CA THR A 977 -33.86 34.33 -61.10
C THR A 977 -34.50 33.28 -60.19
N THR A 978 -34.24 32.01 -60.46
CA THR A 978 -34.53 30.92 -59.52
C THR A 978 -33.71 31.13 -58.25
N VAL A 979 -34.42 31.27 -57.14
CA VAL A 979 -33.94 31.41 -55.76
C VAL A 979 -33.26 30.14 -55.28
#